data_AF-A0A812QG91-F1
#
_entry.id   AF-A0A812QG91-F1
#
_cell.length_a   1.000
_cell.length_b   1.000
_cell.length_c   1.000
_cell.angle_alpha   90.00
_cell.angle_beta   90.00
_cell.angle_gamma   90.00
#
_symmetry.space_group_name_H-M   'P 1'
#
loop_
_entity.id
_entity.type
_entity.pdbx_description
1 polymer ?
#
loop_
_entity_poly.entity_id
_entity_poly.type
_entity_poly.pdbx_seq_one_letter_code
_entity_poly.pdbx_strand_id
1 'polypeptide(L)'
;MTSLTESRAAFEDRAAEVGLSADDIAALTGSGIHSLARLAFAAVPPGATPSNDQVRELFGTRVINAGVVAATKRLIFEAHTMVVADLKQKVEKGDDPTSQRLNPAEREARITRQRARLTGLTHRGVEEVAFEAYNLVYGMLQQDTLVYQHPNKFTTRQHELQLKKAVKEVSLDGSGSLTVRDKPQQATCDTHGELELVQALRRRALAFDLVGCCSYDAMNMYHSLLIQRVQDAPPPNYAKVCVVQALRADRAAFTRIAEKVRSLKTGADGVRPLDRAFENILDDTHVSFHLLPLAIPEKPKHPPPPLKRKVEDQQADDKGNKPGKKGKGTGKGKKGGARLRVPKELIGKWSQNKDGERLCWAFNMQCGCGDAAPGSACSRGSITRKAALEGLGPLSFGLGRSECPSLVCSGAGRFTAALRACGMKDSFAVDARVEGAVCPIVSLDLSTAEGQKHFLSLLNEPNLVYVHMSPPAGTATRGAGLRDDLHPHGLPSLRGADKVRVNQANRLFEFCARACKIMYMRGILFSVEGPLQSFLWATKWWRDFFTDVPIFATTLHQCMFGHSRKKATLLVHTLPAFLCLQRTCDGKHSHASWDFAKSSAELSYPWALAREMSTLLRKQLLDLGCADAPQSLHELDNLVTGARVYSGVQASKRVLPLVSEFKNRVMVSGCCDPACVSGLERRKVLTEDWTPPAGSTLSVDLLSIPAGSKVLSISTQGVQPDAEGVGLASAGVLAQPPPADAQKCEHLAYEIMSRRQPGELTADDMFEVLSQTPEVLPARARGIQTEDSHQWFSGGYSHGPMVGVRNSTLRCPWTTALACRYVREQAPWHRFGAIAFTVNLLAEPHVDAHNDPNSNNLVLPITSFKRGGLWLADKAGSSPRTIDGTRVMGTVLSFDGGGICFNPRVPHATERWEGDRAVLVAFLPGGLDELEQCDRAIMDELGFVTSACATANAASQPVKFTAEFGVRWSPEEFVEQDAEHADQGLFNDLVQGFDLVGKLPESGFFKKKFRPASMLEADLRQGADRAREATLATVGPADDPVIDEGVLQATLKEVDAGVVEGPIDPSTLPEGATLTRRFGVVQGEVDGAPKVRPIDNYRASRVNAAVTQSEQVTVHTLDVVAGMISSWLARAKAHRVRSAMNAKTWDLKAAYKQLPLSDTAFARDAYFVIYDPRSQKPAVFKQRALPFGSRASVTAQLRRSSDAQWPSGR
;
A
#
# COMPACT_ATOMS: atom_id res chain seq x y z
N MET A 1 8.62 -8.33 40.82
CA MET A 1 7.64 -7.25 40.55
C MET A 1 6.35 -7.90 40.12
N THR A 2 5.24 -7.47 40.70
CA THR A 2 4.43 -8.44 41.43
C THR A 2 3.02 -8.59 40.89
N SER A 3 2.66 -9.82 40.50
CA SER A 3 1.28 -10.29 40.35
C SER A 3 0.48 -10.03 41.64
N LEU A 4 -0.84 -10.18 41.59
CA LEU A 4 -1.72 -10.10 42.76
C LEU A 4 -1.22 -10.98 43.93
N THR A 5 -0.69 -12.15 43.60
CA THR A 5 -0.09 -13.11 44.54
C THR A 5 1.23 -12.63 45.15
N GLU A 6 2.02 -11.83 44.45
CA GLU A 6 3.34 -11.38 44.90
C GLU A 6 3.34 -9.99 45.57
N SER A 7 2.25 -9.21 45.44
CA SER A 7 2.20 -7.83 45.95
C SER A 7 2.05 -7.79 47.46
N ARG A 8 2.91 -7.01 48.11
CA ARG A 8 2.86 -6.79 49.56
C ARG A 8 1.63 -6.00 49.98
N ALA A 9 1.25 -4.95 49.24
CA ALA A 9 0.04 -4.18 49.53
C ALA A 9 -1.21 -5.06 49.40
N ALA A 10 -1.26 -5.95 48.40
CA ALA A 10 -2.36 -6.90 48.23
C ALA A 10 -2.45 -7.93 49.37
N PHE A 11 -1.31 -8.36 49.90
CA PHE A 11 -1.24 -9.23 51.08
C PHE A 11 -1.71 -8.50 52.34
N GLU A 12 -1.26 -7.25 52.56
CA GLU A 12 -1.64 -6.43 53.72
C GLU A 12 -3.15 -6.11 53.70
N ASP A 13 -3.70 -5.66 52.56
CA ASP A 13 -5.15 -5.44 52.37
C ASP A 13 -5.95 -6.72 52.61
N ARG A 14 -5.58 -7.82 51.93
CA ARG A 14 -6.35 -9.07 52.05
C ARG A 14 -6.28 -9.64 53.45
N ALA A 15 -5.13 -9.58 54.12
CA ALA A 15 -4.97 -10.03 55.51
C ALA A 15 -5.88 -9.25 56.46
N ALA A 16 -6.02 -7.94 56.28
CA ALA A 16 -6.97 -7.11 57.03
C ALA A 16 -8.43 -7.53 56.74
N GLU A 17 -8.79 -7.80 55.47
CA GLU A 17 -10.13 -8.27 55.10
C GLU A 17 -10.49 -9.66 55.68
N VAL A 18 -9.51 -10.53 55.99
CA VAL A 18 -9.76 -11.79 56.71
C VAL A 18 -9.82 -11.63 58.24
N GLY A 19 -9.57 -10.43 58.76
CA GLY A 19 -9.67 -10.10 60.19
C GLY A 19 -8.36 -10.21 60.98
N LEU A 20 -7.18 -10.13 60.33
CA LEU A 20 -5.90 -10.02 61.03
C LEU A 20 -5.64 -8.58 61.48
N SER A 21 -5.11 -8.38 62.69
CA SER A 21 -4.75 -7.05 63.17
C SER A 21 -3.46 -6.54 62.53
N ALA A 22 -3.22 -5.22 62.57
CA ALA A 22 -2.00 -4.62 62.04
C ALA A 22 -0.71 -5.24 62.65
N ASP A 23 -0.74 -5.58 63.94
CA ASP A 23 0.37 -6.24 64.63
C ASP A 23 0.58 -7.69 64.17
N ASP A 24 -0.49 -8.41 63.80
CA ASP A 24 -0.41 -9.78 63.29
C ASP A 24 0.14 -9.80 61.85
N ILE A 25 -0.27 -8.82 61.03
CA ILE A 25 0.27 -8.58 59.69
C ILE A 25 1.75 -8.18 59.76
N ALA A 26 2.12 -7.33 60.73
CA ALA A 26 3.51 -6.97 60.98
C ALA A 26 4.36 -8.18 61.43
N ALA A 27 3.81 -9.07 62.26
CA ALA A 27 4.49 -10.31 62.68
C ALA A 27 4.76 -11.25 61.49
N LEU A 28 3.78 -11.51 60.63
CA LEU A 28 3.95 -12.32 59.41
C LEU A 28 4.96 -11.67 58.44
N THR A 29 4.88 -10.35 58.26
CA THR A 29 5.82 -9.63 57.41
C THR A 29 7.25 -9.69 57.98
N GLY A 30 7.38 -9.63 59.31
CA GLY A 30 8.63 -9.77 60.04
C GLY A 30 9.26 -11.16 59.95
N SER A 31 8.46 -12.22 59.89
CA SER A 31 8.93 -13.59 59.58
C SER A 31 9.24 -13.81 58.08
N GLY A 32 9.21 -12.74 57.27
CA GLY A 32 9.56 -12.76 55.85
C GLY A 32 8.40 -13.11 54.92
N ILE A 33 7.19 -13.30 55.46
CA ILE A 33 5.96 -13.61 54.73
C ILE A 33 5.23 -12.31 54.39
N HIS A 34 5.64 -11.69 53.28
CA HIS A 34 5.12 -10.40 52.82
C HIS A 34 4.41 -10.47 51.46
N SER A 35 3.99 -11.67 51.03
CA SER A 35 3.16 -11.87 49.83
C SER A 35 2.32 -13.14 49.97
N LEU A 36 1.18 -13.20 49.26
CA LEU A 36 0.33 -14.39 49.22
C LEU A 36 1.08 -15.58 48.62
N ALA A 37 1.96 -15.36 47.65
CA ALA A 37 2.83 -16.38 47.07
C ALA A 37 3.76 -17.00 48.11
N ARG A 38 4.38 -16.19 48.98
CA ARG A 38 5.19 -16.71 50.10
C ARG A 38 4.33 -17.45 51.11
N LEU A 39 3.18 -16.89 51.51
CA LEU A 39 2.26 -17.54 52.44
C LEU A 39 1.78 -18.91 51.95
N ALA A 40 1.50 -19.03 50.65
CA ALA A 40 1.02 -20.26 50.00
C ALA A 40 1.99 -21.45 50.11
N PHE A 41 3.28 -21.21 50.40
CA PHE A 41 4.27 -22.27 50.62
C PHE A 41 4.89 -22.23 52.03
N ALA A 42 4.47 -21.31 52.90
CA ALA A 42 5.12 -21.06 54.20
C ALA A 42 4.84 -22.17 55.24
N ALA A 43 3.63 -22.73 55.26
CA ALA A 43 3.24 -23.78 56.22
C ALA A 43 3.09 -25.17 55.60
N VAL A 44 2.48 -25.24 54.41
CA VAL A 44 2.13 -26.48 53.70
C VAL A 44 2.05 -26.22 52.19
N PRO A 45 2.30 -27.23 51.34
CA PRO A 45 2.17 -27.09 49.89
C PRO A 45 0.72 -26.84 49.46
N PRO A 46 0.49 -26.17 48.31
CA PRO A 46 -0.85 -25.92 47.76
C PRO A 46 -1.70 -27.19 47.66
N GLY A 47 -2.89 -27.13 48.26
CA GLY A 47 -3.84 -28.26 48.30
C GLY A 47 -3.80 -29.11 49.57
N ALA A 48 -2.85 -28.88 50.48
CA ALA A 48 -2.85 -29.47 51.81
C ALA A 48 -3.35 -28.46 52.87
N THR A 49 -4.12 -28.94 53.86
CA THR A 49 -4.64 -28.09 54.95
C THR A 49 -3.65 -28.04 56.12
N PRO A 50 -3.22 -26.85 56.60
CA PRO A 50 -2.26 -26.76 57.69
C PRO A 50 -2.87 -27.11 59.06
N SER A 51 -2.07 -27.72 59.93
CA SER A 51 -2.43 -27.95 61.33
C SER A 51 -2.53 -26.63 62.12
N ASN A 52 -3.08 -26.65 63.34
CA ASN A 52 -3.11 -25.45 64.17
C ASN A 52 -1.70 -25.01 64.61
N ASP A 53 -0.78 -25.96 64.77
CA ASP A 53 0.56 -25.69 65.28
C ASP A 53 1.49 -25.18 64.18
N GLN A 54 1.36 -25.70 62.95
CA GLN A 54 2.03 -25.13 61.77
C GLN A 54 1.62 -23.67 61.51
N VAL A 55 0.38 -23.29 61.83
CA VAL A 55 -0.07 -21.89 61.71
C VAL A 55 0.48 -21.01 62.82
N ARG A 56 0.63 -21.54 64.04
CA ARG A 56 1.27 -20.82 65.16
C ARG A 56 2.74 -20.54 64.89
N GLU A 57 3.45 -21.49 64.29
CA GLU A 57 4.87 -21.38 63.95
C GLU A 57 5.18 -20.18 63.02
N LEU A 58 4.26 -19.81 62.12
CA LEU A 58 4.40 -18.64 61.23
C LEU A 58 4.54 -17.29 61.97
N PHE A 59 4.03 -17.21 63.21
CA PHE A 59 4.06 -16.04 64.08
C PHE A 59 5.21 -16.08 65.10
N GLY A 60 6.07 -17.11 65.04
CA GLY A 60 7.22 -17.28 65.92
C GLY A 60 6.82 -17.38 67.39
N THR A 61 7.29 -16.43 68.22
CA THR A 61 7.04 -16.40 69.67
C THR A 61 5.76 -15.66 70.07
N ARG A 62 5.01 -15.06 69.11
CA ARG A 62 3.78 -14.31 69.40
C ARG A 62 2.61 -15.27 69.72
N VAL A 63 2.02 -15.10 70.89
CA VAL A 63 0.82 -15.88 71.29
C VAL A 63 -0.39 -15.39 70.50
N ILE A 64 -0.94 -16.27 69.66
CA ILE A 64 -2.13 -15.99 68.84
C ILE A 64 -3.37 -16.76 69.36
N ASN A 65 -4.53 -16.11 69.30
CA ASN A 65 -5.81 -16.72 69.70
C ASN A 65 -6.42 -17.61 68.59
N ALA A 66 -7.46 -18.38 68.92
CA ALA A 66 -8.11 -19.28 67.97
C ALA A 66 -8.74 -18.57 66.75
N GLY A 67 -9.18 -17.32 66.90
CA GLY A 67 -9.69 -16.50 65.80
C GLY A 67 -8.61 -16.12 64.80
N VAL A 68 -7.44 -15.71 65.27
CA VAL A 68 -6.25 -15.41 64.43
C VAL A 68 -5.79 -16.67 63.69
N VAL A 69 -5.77 -17.84 64.36
CA VAL A 69 -5.46 -19.12 63.70
C VAL A 69 -6.47 -19.44 62.58
N ALA A 70 -7.77 -19.24 62.82
CA ALA A 70 -8.81 -19.47 61.80
C ALA A 70 -8.71 -18.49 60.62
N ALA A 71 -8.48 -17.19 60.88
CA ALA A 71 -8.27 -16.17 59.86
C ALA A 71 -7.04 -16.48 58.99
N THR A 72 -5.93 -16.86 59.62
CA THR A 72 -4.70 -17.23 58.90
C THR A 72 -4.89 -18.49 58.05
N LYS A 73 -5.62 -19.50 58.54
CA LYS A 73 -5.97 -20.69 57.75
C LYS A 73 -6.77 -20.35 56.49
N ARG A 74 -7.75 -19.45 56.62
CA ARG A 74 -8.52 -18.94 55.48
C ARG A 74 -7.63 -18.18 54.50
N LEU A 75 -6.73 -17.31 54.99
CA LEU A 75 -5.79 -16.57 54.14
C LEU A 75 -4.81 -17.52 53.40
N ILE A 76 -4.33 -18.60 54.03
CA ILE A 76 -3.50 -19.63 53.38
C ILE A 76 -4.29 -20.34 52.27
N PHE A 77 -5.54 -20.72 52.52
CA PHE A 77 -6.40 -21.37 51.51
C PHE A 77 -6.70 -20.46 50.30
N GLU A 78 -6.98 -19.18 50.55
CA GLU A 78 -7.17 -18.18 49.50
C GLU A 78 -5.86 -17.98 48.71
N ALA A 79 -4.71 -17.89 49.40
CA ALA A 79 -3.39 -17.80 48.78
C ALA A 79 -3.04 -19.02 47.90
N HIS A 80 -3.28 -20.26 48.39
CA HIS A 80 -3.14 -21.50 47.60
C HIS A 80 -3.95 -21.41 46.30
N THR A 81 -5.23 -21.06 46.42
CA THR A 81 -6.16 -20.97 45.28
C THR A 81 -5.68 -19.96 44.23
N MET A 82 -5.25 -18.78 44.69
CA MET A 82 -4.78 -17.69 43.82
C MET A 82 -3.45 -18.02 43.13
N VAL A 83 -2.52 -18.68 43.83
CA VAL A 83 -1.23 -19.12 43.26
C VAL A 83 -1.42 -20.23 42.22
N VAL A 84 -2.30 -21.20 42.47
CA VAL A 84 -2.61 -22.24 41.48
C VAL A 84 -3.30 -21.66 40.25
N ALA A 85 -4.18 -20.66 40.41
CA ALA A 85 -4.81 -19.97 39.28
C ALA A 85 -3.80 -19.14 38.45
N ASP A 86 -2.89 -18.42 39.10
CA ASP A 86 -1.82 -17.65 38.45
C ASP A 86 -0.83 -18.56 37.70
N LEU A 87 -0.47 -19.72 38.29
CA LEU A 87 0.34 -20.74 37.62
C LEU A 87 -0.37 -21.35 36.40
N LYS A 88 -1.67 -21.68 36.50
CA LYS A 88 -2.44 -22.17 35.35
C LYS A 88 -2.51 -21.14 34.22
N GLN A 89 -2.79 -19.87 34.52
CA GLN A 89 -2.82 -18.81 33.50
C GLN A 89 -1.46 -18.66 32.78
N LYS A 90 -0.34 -18.77 33.50
CA LYS A 90 1.02 -18.72 32.94
C LYS A 90 1.38 -19.92 32.05
N VAL A 91 0.67 -21.05 32.19
CA VAL A 91 0.89 -22.27 31.38
C VAL A 91 -0.10 -22.35 30.21
N GLU A 92 -1.35 -21.92 30.39
CA GLU A 92 -2.43 -22.07 29.40
C GLU A 92 -2.46 -20.96 28.34
N LYS A 93 -1.94 -19.75 28.63
CA LYS A 93 -1.87 -18.65 27.66
C LYS A 93 -0.45 -18.42 27.16
N GLY A 94 -0.22 -18.72 25.88
CA GLY A 94 0.94 -18.20 25.15
C GLY A 94 0.89 -16.67 25.06
N ASP A 95 2.07 -16.03 25.09
CA ASP A 95 2.31 -14.59 25.26
C ASP A 95 1.27 -13.64 24.62
N ASP A 96 0.25 -13.26 25.40
CA ASP A 96 -0.72 -12.24 25.01
C ASP A 96 -0.38 -10.90 25.70
N PRO A 97 0.09 -9.88 24.96
CA PRO A 97 0.54 -8.60 25.54
C PRO A 97 -0.53 -7.86 26.34
N THR A 98 -1.80 -8.11 26.04
CA THR A 98 -2.90 -7.15 26.30
C THR A 98 -3.63 -7.36 27.62
N SER A 99 -3.41 -8.49 28.32
CA SER A 99 -4.19 -8.84 29.52
C SER A 99 -3.55 -8.48 30.86
N GLN A 100 -2.35 -7.88 30.88
CA GLN A 100 -1.62 -7.62 32.14
C GLN A 100 -1.90 -6.22 32.70
N ARG A 101 -2.69 -6.15 33.77
CA ARG A 101 -3.06 -4.89 34.46
C ARG A 101 -2.36 -4.76 35.82
N LEU A 102 -2.08 -3.53 36.23
CA LEU A 102 -1.53 -3.25 37.56
C LEU A 102 -2.64 -3.41 38.62
N ASN A 103 -2.38 -4.21 39.66
CA ASN A 103 -3.33 -4.47 40.75
C ASN A 103 -3.76 -3.14 41.43
N PRO A 104 -5.07 -2.87 41.64
CA PRO A 104 -5.55 -1.66 42.30
C PRO A 104 -4.85 -1.29 43.62
N ALA A 105 -4.65 -2.24 44.54
CA ALA A 105 -3.99 -1.99 45.84
C ALA A 105 -2.53 -1.53 45.66
N GLU A 106 -1.76 -2.26 44.84
CA GLU A 106 -0.38 -1.93 44.48
C GLU A 106 -0.30 -0.57 43.76
N ARG A 107 -1.27 -0.26 42.89
CA ARG A 107 -1.35 1.02 42.18
C ARG A 107 -1.57 2.17 43.15
N GLU A 108 -2.54 2.08 44.07
CA GLU A 108 -2.83 3.17 45.01
C GLU A 108 -1.69 3.40 46.00
N ALA A 109 -1.05 2.33 46.48
CA ALA A 109 0.16 2.41 47.29
C ALA A 109 1.31 3.12 46.55
N ARG A 110 1.47 2.88 45.24
CA ARG A 110 2.47 3.57 44.40
C ARG A 110 2.10 5.03 44.13
N ILE A 111 0.84 5.35 43.85
CA ILE A 111 0.35 6.73 43.70
C ILE A 111 0.65 7.51 45.00
N THR A 112 0.37 6.91 46.16
CA THR A 112 0.61 7.52 47.46
C THR A 112 2.10 7.81 47.70
N ARG A 113 2.99 6.84 47.41
CA ARG A 113 4.45 7.03 47.48
C ARG A 113 4.98 8.07 46.49
N GLN A 114 4.43 8.11 45.26
CA GLN A 114 4.80 9.09 44.24
C GLN A 114 4.37 10.51 44.64
N ARG A 115 3.14 10.68 45.13
CA ARG A 115 2.62 11.95 45.68
C ARG A 115 3.46 12.47 46.86
N ALA A 116 3.88 11.60 47.75
CA ALA A 116 4.74 11.97 48.88
C ALA A 116 6.16 12.39 48.47
N ARG A 117 6.68 11.87 47.34
CA ARG A 117 8.03 12.17 46.84
C ARG A 117 8.09 13.36 45.89
N LEU A 118 7.12 13.48 44.98
CA LEU A 118 7.09 14.52 43.94
C LEU A 118 6.26 15.73 44.41
N THR A 119 6.82 16.47 45.37
CA THR A 119 6.25 17.70 45.90
C THR A 119 6.36 18.84 44.88
N GLY A 120 5.24 19.53 44.60
CA GLY A 120 5.17 20.60 43.59
C GLY A 120 4.30 20.29 42.36
N LEU A 121 3.85 19.05 42.21
CA LEU A 121 2.78 18.67 41.29
C LEU A 121 1.45 18.57 42.04
N THR A 122 0.34 18.85 41.37
CA THR A 122 -1.01 18.78 41.94
C THR A 122 -1.57 17.35 41.99
N HIS A 123 -1.10 16.46 41.10
CA HIS A 123 -1.55 15.07 40.95
C HIS A 123 -3.09 14.91 40.85
N ARG A 124 -3.76 15.94 40.29
CA ARG A 124 -5.22 16.08 40.12
C ARG A 124 -5.53 16.76 38.77
N GLY A 125 -6.72 16.53 38.22
CA GLY A 125 -7.19 17.21 37.01
C GLY A 125 -6.28 16.95 35.80
N VAL A 126 -5.65 18.00 35.25
CA VAL A 126 -4.77 17.87 34.07
C VAL A 126 -3.49 17.06 34.34
N GLU A 127 -3.05 16.94 35.60
CA GLU A 127 -1.88 16.14 36.00
C GLU A 127 -2.27 14.74 36.50
N GLU A 128 -3.55 14.41 36.57
CA GLU A 128 -4.03 13.11 37.01
C GLU A 128 -4.02 12.12 35.85
N VAL A 129 -3.11 11.14 35.89
CA VAL A 129 -2.88 10.18 34.81
C VAL A 129 -3.99 9.13 34.76
N ALA A 130 -4.48 8.81 33.55
CA ALA A 130 -5.38 7.69 33.33
C ALA A 130 -4.78 6.34 33.78
N PHE A 131 -5.60 5.47 34.37
CA PHE A 131 -5.16 4.17 34.88
C PHE A 131 -4.70 3.23 33.75
N GLU A 132 -5.31 3.32 32.57
CA GLU A 132 -4.89 2.56 31.40
C GLU A 132 -3.50 2.96 30.88
N ALA A 133 -3.07 4.21 31.10
CA ALA A 133 -1.69 4.61 30.78
C ALA A 133 -0.66 3.91 31.68
N TYR A 134 -0.99 3.64 32.95
CA TYR A 134 -0.16 2.79 33.81
C TYR A 134 -0.14 1.33 33.32
N ASN A 135 -1.27 0.77 32.89
CA ASN A 135 -1.35 -0.59 32.34
C ASN A 135 -0.48 -0.73 31.07
N LEU A 136 -0.56 0.25 30.17
CA LEU A 136 0.22 0.31 28.94
C LEU A 136 1.74 0.34 29.19
N VAL A 137 2.21 1.05 30.23
CA VAL A 137 3.63 1.04 30.61
C VAL A 137 4.01 -0.22 31.41
N TYR A 138 3.09 -0.76 32.21
CA TYR A 138 3.28 -2.01 32.94
C TYR A 138 3.44 -3.21 31.99
N GLY A 139 2.66 -3.28 30.91
CA GLY A 139 2.82 -4.28 29.86
C GLY A 139 4.21 -4.25 29.23
N MET A 140 4.73 -3.06 28.89
CA MET A 140 6.10 -2.91 28.37
C MET A 140 7.15 -3.43 29.37
N LEU A 141 7.02 -3.13 30.67
CA LEU A 141 7.94 -3.62 31.70
C LEU A 141 7.91 -5.14 31.84
N GLN A 142 6.72 -5.76 31.77
CA GLN A 142 6.57 -7.22 31.89
C GLN A 142 7.15 -7.95 30.67
N GLN A 143 6.94 -7.39 29.47
CA GLN A 143 7.58 -7.83 28.23
C GLN A 143 9.06 -7.46 28.13
N ASP A 144 9.60 -6.72 29.11
CA ASP A 144 10.98 -6.22 29.16
C ASP A 144 11.42 -5.43 27.91
N THR A 145 10.45 -4.87 27.18
CA THR A 145 10.63 -4.34 25.82
C THR A 145 10.09 -2.92 25.74
N LEU A 146 10.94 -1.96 25.35
CA LEU A 146 10.50 -0.58 25.13
C LEU A 146 9.81 -0.45 23.77
N VAL A 147 8.54 -0.03 23.79
CA VAL A 147 7.76 0.30 22.59
C VAL A 147 7.44 1.79 22.59
N TYR A 148 7.58 2.47 21.45
CA TYR A 148 7.18 3.88 21.37
C TYR A 148 5.67 4.04 21.54
N GLN A 149 5.26 4.82 22.53
CA GLN A 149 3.87 5.18 22.78
C GLN A 149 3.74 6.70 22.67
N HIS A 150 2.94 7.12 21.69
CA HIS A 150 2.75 8.53 21.34
C HIS A 150 2.11 9.30 22.51
N PRO A 151 2.49 10.58 22.77
CA PRO A 151 2.00 11.34 23.92
C PRO A 151 0.48 11.41 24.05
N ASN A 152 -0.27 11.43 22.92
CA ASN A 152 -1.73 11.43 22.93
C ASN A 152 -2.38 10.26 23.71
N LYS A 153 -1.69 9.13 23.90
CA LYS A 153 -2.20 7.99 24.69
C LYS A 153 -2.17 8.23 26.20
N PHE A 154 -1.50 9.28 26.66
CA PHE A 154 -1.36 9.64 28.07
C PHE A 154 -2.43 10.68 28.43
N THR A 155 -3.67 10.22 28.52
CA THR A 155 -4.86 11.02 28.83
C THR A 155 -5.02 11.29 30.34
N THR A 156 -5.95 12.19 30.68
CA THR A 156 -6.31 12.44 32.08
C THR A 156 -7.26 11.38 32.62
N ARG A 157 -7.25 11.14 33.93
CA ARG A 157 -8.20 10.27 34.61
C ARG A 157 -9.65 10.72 34.41
N GLN A 158 -9.91 12.02 34.33
CA GLN A 158 -11.23 12.57 34.00
C GLN A 158 -11.70 12.15 32.60
N HIS A 159 -10.83 12.20 31.58
CA HIS A 159 -11.17 11.78 30.23
C HIS A 159 -11.42 10.26 30.17
N GLU A 160 -10.59 9.47 30.85
CA GLU A 160 -10.77 8.01 30.98
C GLU A 160 -12.13 7.65 31.59
N LEU A 161 -12.57 8.38 32.62
CA LEU A 161 -13.87 8.19 33.27
C LEU A 161 -15.07 8.66 32.42
N GLN A 162 -14.85 9.49 31.40
CA GLN A 162 -15.89 9.96 30.48
C GLN A 162 -16.11 9.03 29.28
N LEU A 163 -15.23 8.05 29.06
CA LEU A 163 -15.39 7.08 27.98
C LEU A 163 -16.53 6.11 28.28
N LYS A 164 -17.38 5.86 27.27
CA LYS A 164 -18.41 4.83 27.32
C LYS A 164 -17.75 3.45 27.46
N LYS A 165 -18.48 2.48 28.03
CA LYS A 165 -17.98 1.11 28.21
C LYS A 165 -17.48 0.54 26.87
N ALA A 166 -16.32 -0.13 26.94
CA ALA A 166 -15.69 -0.77 25.79
C ALA A 166 -16.64 -1.76 25.09
N VAL A 167 -16.63 -1.74 23.76
CA VAL A 167 -17.40 -2.69 22.93
C VAL A 167 -16.72 -4.05 22.98
N LYS A 168 -17.49 -5.11 23.26
CA LYS A 168 -17.01 -6.50 23.19
C LYS A 168 -16.76 -6.89 21.74
N GLU A 169 -15.55 -7.31 21.42
CA GLU A 169 -15.16 -7.83 20.11
C GLU A 169 -14.86 -9.32 20.22
N VAL A 170 -15.30 -10.09 19.22
CA VAL A 170 -15.07 -11.54 19.21
C VAL A 170 -13.79 -11.84 18.44
N SER A 171 -12.70 -12.11 19.15
CA SER A 171 -11.41 -12.47 18.57
C SER A 171 -11.26 -13.98 18.43
N LEU A 172 -10.58 -14.41 17.36
CA LEU A 172 -10.15 -15.79 17.18
C LEU A 172 -8.72 -15.97 17.71
N ASP A 173 -8.56 -16.83 18.70
CA ASP A 173 -7.26 -17.21 19.25
C ASP A 173 -6.46 -18.03 18.20
N GLY A 174 -5.13 -18.10 18.31
CA GLY A 174 -4.29 -18.88 17.39
C GLY A 174 -4.59 -20.39 17.36
N SER A 175 -5.24 -20.92 18.40
CA SER A 175 -5.79 -22.29 18.48
C SER A 175 -7.15 -22.44 17.78
N GLY A 176 -7.65 -21.37 17.16
CA GLY A 176 -8.97 -21.24 16.56
C GLY A 176 -10.10 -20.91 17.54
N SER A 177 -9.91 -20.99 18.86
CA SER A 177 -10.91 -20.66 19.90
C SER A 177 -11.53 -19.26 19.71
N LEU A 178 -12.83 -19.12 19.99
CA LEU A 178 -13.55 -17.83 19.93
C LEU A 178 -13.57 -17.24 21.34
N THR A 179 -12.77 -16.21 21.60
CA THR A 179 -12.83 -15.45 22.85
C THR A 179 -13.52 -14.12 22.63
N VAL A 180 -14.57 -13.85 23.41
CA VAL A 180 -15.14 -12.52 23.53
C VAL A 180 -14.18 -11.70 24.39
N ARG A 181 -13.63 -10.63 23.84
CA ARG A 181 -12.69 -9.73 24.53
C ARG A 181 -13.20 -8.31 24.44
N ASP A 182 -13.16 -7.56 25.53
CA ASP A 182 -13.41 -6.13 25.48
C ASP A 182 -12.35 -5.48 24.59
N LYS A 183 -12.74 -4.86 23.46
CA LYS A 183 -11.79 -4.11 22.63
C LYS A 183 -11.43 -2.84 23.40
N PRO A 184 -10.18 -2.66 23.88
CA PRO A 184 -9.84 -1.50 24.68
C PRO A 184 -9.97 -0.24 23.82
N GLN A 185 -11.00 0.56 24.08
CA GLN A 185 -11.20 1.86 23.43
C GLN A 185 -10.12 2.80 23.95
N GLN A 186 -8.99 2.85 23.24
CA GLN A 186 -7.79 3.54 23.68
C GLN A 186 -8.02 5.06 23.65
N ALA A 187 -8.14 5.65 24.83
CA ALA A 187 -8.29 7.09 25.03
C ALA A 187 -7.16 7.87 24.32
N THR A 188 -7.52 8.95 23.64
CA THR A 188 -6.54 9.87 23.04
C THR A 188 -6.85 11.33 23.41
N CYS A 189 -5.85 12.07 23.87
CA CYS A 189 -5.93 13.51 24.09
C CYS A 189 -5.28 14.29 22.94
N ASP A 190 -5.62 15.58 22.83
CA ASP A 190 -4.98 16.48 21.87
C ASP A 190 -3.48 16.67 22.19
N THR A 191 -2.68 16.82 21.14
CA THR A 191 -1.25 17.15 21.18
C THR A 191 -0.85 18.08 20.03
N HIS A 192 -1.81 18.81 19.42
CA HIS A 192 -1.55 19.73 18.31
C HIS A 192 -0.99 21.08 18.79
N GLY A 193 -1.44 21.56 19.96
CA GLY A 193 -0.87 22.72 20.64
C GLY A 193 0.30 22.36 21.57
N GLU A 194 1.15 23.36 21.84
CA GLU A 194 2.36 23.20 22.66
C GLU A 194 2.02 22.91 24.14
N LEU A 195 0.98 23.55 24.67
CA LEU A 195 0.53 23.38 26.06
C LEU A 195 -0.04 21.97 26.29
N GLU A 196 -0.89 21.50 25.37
CA GLU A 196 -1.53 20.19 25.38
C GLU A 196 -0.46 19.08 25.28
N LEU A 197 0.54 19.28 24.43
CA LEU A 197 1.72 18.40 24.33
C LEU A 197 2.49 18.36 25.65
N VAL A 198 2.82 19.50 26.28
CA VAL A 198 3.53 19.55 27.58
C VAL A 198 2.75 18.78 28.65
N GLN A 199 1.43 18.96 28.72
CA GLN A 199 0.58 18.24 29.68
C GLN A 199 0.58 16.71 29.43
N ALA A 200 0.49 16.28 28.16
CA ALA A 200 0.54 14.87 27.79
C ALA A 200 1.90 14.23 28.09
N LEU A 201 3.00 14.95 27.81
CA LEU A 201 4.36 14.53 28.14
C LEU A 201 4.57 14.39 29.66
N ARG A 202 4.07 15.34 30.47
CA ARG A 202 4.12 15.25 31.95
C ARG A 202 3.38 14.02 32.48
N ARG A 203 2.18 13.71 31.94
CA ARG A 203 1.44 12.48 32.29
C ARG A 203 2.20 11.21 31.89
N ARG A 204 2.93 11.23 30.76
CA ARG A 204 3.84 10.14 30.36
C ARG A 204 5.00 9.95 31.35
N ALA A 205 5.65 11.02 31.80
CA ALA A 205 6.70 10.95 32.82
C ALA A 205 6.20 10.33 34.14
N LEU A 206 5.04 10.76 34.63
CA LEU A 206 4.40 10.19 35.82
C LEU A 206 4.05 8.70 35.67
N ALA A 207 3.60 8.27 34.48
CA ALA A 207 3.30 6.87 34.19
C ALA A 207 4.54 5.97 34.24
N PHE A 208 5.65 6.39 33.61
CA PHE A 208 6.91 5.65 33.62
C PHE A 208 7.54 5.59 35.01
N ASP A 209 7.40 6.65 35.80
CA ASP A 209 7.88 6.71 37.19
C ASP A 209 7.09 5.80 38.14
N LEU A 210 5.76 5.78 38.02
CA LEU A 210 4.89 4.96 38.88
C LEU A 210 5.08 3.45 38.63
N VAL A 211 5.23 3.06 37.36
CA VAL A 211 5.52 1.67 37.00
C VAL A 211 6.95 1.30 37.42
N GLY A 212 7.88 2.26 37.40
CA GLY A 212 9.27 2.10 37.83
C GLY A 212 10.28 1.93 36.69
N CYS A 213 9.89 2.20 35.44
CA CYS A 213 10.73 2.02 34.25
C CYS A 213 11.78 3.13 34.11
N CYS A 214 11.41 4.37 34.40
CA CYS A 214 12.25 5.57 34.33
C CYS A 214 11.93 6.45 35.54
N SER A 215 12.86 7.23 36.10
CA SER A 215 12.50 8.29 37.05
C SER A 215 11.74 9.43 36.37
N TYR A 216 10.86 10.09 37.13
CA TYR A 216 10.16 11.31 36.69
C TYR A 216 11.16 12.39 36.25
N ASP A 217 12.23 12.59 37.04
CA ASP A 217 13.18 13.69 36.84
C ASP A 217 13.97 13.54 35.52
N ALA A 218 14.47 12.35 35.22
CA ALA A 218 15.17 12.08 33.95
C ALA A 218 14.25 12.27 32.73
N MET A 219 13.01 11.76 32.80
CA MET A 219 12.07 11.87 31.69
C MET A 219 11.53 13.29 31.53
N ASN A 220 11.29 14.02 32.62
CA ASN A 220 10.86 15.42 32.61
C ASN A 220 11.97 16.34 32.08
N MET A 221 13.24 16.10 32.44
CA MET A 221 14.40 16.82 31.87
C MET A 221 14.45 16.67 30.34
N TYR A 222 14.33 15.44 29.84
CA TYR A 222 14.24 15.16 28.40
C TYR A 222 13.06 15.88 27.73
N HIS A 223 11.86 15.86 28.34
CA HIS A 223 10.69 16.58 27.80
C HIS A 223 10.90 18.10 27.80
N SER A 224 11.50 18.67 28.85
CA SER A 224 11.81 20.11 28.90
C SER A 224 12.77 20.53 27.79
N LEU A 225 13.84 19.77 27.56
CA LEU A 225 14.79 20.04 26.48
C LEU A 225 14.15 19.90 25.09
N LEU A 226 13.26 18.92 24.89
CA LEU A 226 12.53 18.75 23.62
C LEU A 226 11.62 19.95 23.31
N ILE A 227 10.89 20.47 24.32
CA ILE A 227 10.01 21.63 24.18
C ILE A 227 10.81 22.92 24.01
N GLN A 228 11.96 23.06 24.67
CA GLN A 228 12.87 24.19 24.45
C GLN A 228 13.26 24.32 22.96
N ARG A 229 13.54 23.21 22.25
CA ARG A 229 13.82 23.25 20.80
C ARG A 229 12.62 23.66 19.94
N VAL A 230 11.39 23.47 20.43
CA VAL A 230 10.18 24.02 19.79
C VAL A 230 10.04 25.51 20.07
N GLN A 231 10.52 26.00 21.21
CA GLN A 231 10.44 27.42 21.59
C GLN A 231 11.53 28.29 20.92
N ASP A 232 12.72 27.72 20.66
CA ASP A 232 13.86 28.38 20.04
C ASP A 232 13.51 29.20 18.78
N ALA A 233 14.19 30.33 18.59
CA ALA A 233 14.05 31.18 17.40
C ALA A 233 14.80 30.59 16.19
N PRO A 234 14.19 30.54 14.99
CA PRO A 234 14.86 29.98 13.81
C PRO A 234 15.95 30.94 13.27
N PRO A 235 17.01 30.39 12.62
CA PRO A 235 17.96 31.18 11.86
C PRO A 235 17.30 31.92 10.67
N PRO A 236 17.91 33.01 10.15
CA PRO A 236 17.40 33.73 8.98
C PRO A 236 17.16 32.79 7.79
N ASN A 237 16.01 32.95 7.13
CA ASN A 237 15.51 32.12 6.01
C ASN A 237 15.07 30.69 6.38
N TYR A 238 14.98 30.33 7.65
CA TYR A 238 14.44 29.05 8.13
C TYR A 238 13.14 29.23 8.93
N ALA A 239 12.28 28.22 8.88
CA ALA A 239 11.05 28.13 9.66
C ALA A 239 11.33 27.56 11.05
N LYS A 240 10.57 28.03 12.04
CA LYS A 240 10.61 27.56 13.43
C LYS A 240 10.23 26.07 13.52
N VAL A 241 10.89 25.33 14.40
CA VAL A 241 10.61 23.90 14.66
C VAL A 241 9.18 23.76 15.17
N CYS A 242 8.36 22.95 14.51
CA CYS A 242 6.96 22.78 14.89
C CYS A 242 6.71 21.57 15.80
N VAL A 243 5.55 21.53 16.45
CA VAL A 243 5.10 20.39 17.29
C VAL A 243 5.20 19.04 16.55
N VAL A 244 4.90 18.99 15.25
CA VAL A 244 5.01 17.77 14.43
C VAL A 244 6.47 17.32 14.27
N GLN A 245 7.43 18.24 14.25
CA GLN A 245 8.87 17.91 14.25
C GLN A 245 9.30 17.35 15.61
N ALA A 246 8.85 17.94 16.72
CA ALA A 246 9.12 17.43 18.06
C ALA A 246 8.56 16.02 18.28
N LEU A 247 7.33 15.73 17.82
CA LEU A 247 6.74 14.38 17.88
C LEU A 247 7.49 13.34 17.02
N ARG A 248 8.11 13.76 15.90
CA ARG A 248 8.99 12.91 15.09
C ARG A 248 10.31 12.63 15.80
N ALA A 249 10.92 13.65 16.40
CA ALA A 249 12.12 13.51 17.21
C ALA A 249 11.87 12.61 18.43
N ASP A 250 10.74 12.76 19.11
CA ASP A 250 10.35 11.94 20.25
C ASP A 250 10.20 10.45 19.88
N ARG A 251 9.56 10.17 18.74
CA ARG A 251 9.51 8.81 18.20
C ARG A 251 10.90 8.26 17.90
N ALA A 252 11.77 9.05 17.26
CA ALA A 252 13.13 8.64 16.97
C ALA A 252 13.94 8.37 18.24
N ALA A 253 13.80 9.20 19.28
CA ALA A 253 14.46 9.04 20.57
C ALA A 253 14.06 7.72 21.25
N PHE A 254 12.77 7.43 21.37
CA PHE A 254 12.30 6.17 21.95
C PHE A 254 12.71 4.94 21.13
N THR A 255 12.67 5.00 19.80
CA THR A 255 13.19 3.91 18.94
C THR A 255 14.70 3.71 19.18
N ARG A 256 15.47 4.79 19.26
CA ARG A 256 16.92 4.75 19.49
C ARG A 256 17.30 4.29 20.89
N ILE A 257 16.47 4.57 21.89
CA ILE A 257 16.61 4.01 23.24
C ILE A 257 16.28 2.51 23.22
N ALA A 258 15.23 2.07 22.53
CA ALA A 258 14.86 0.65 22.43
C ALA A 258 15.96 -0.21 21.76
N GLU A 259 16.72 0.36 20.81
CA GLU A 259 17.91 -0.30 20.24
C GLU A 259 19.07 -0.47 21.24
N LYS A 260 19.22 0.47 22.19
CA LYS A 260 20.34 0.51 23.14
C LYS A 260 20.02 -0.21 24.46
N VAL A 261 18.79 -0.11 24.93
CA VAL A 261 18.31 -0.64 26.22
C VAL A 261 17.68 -2.01 26.03
N ARG A 262 18.39 -3.06 26.46
CA ARG A 262 17.97 -4.47 26.32
C ARG A 262 17.01 -4.97 27.40
N SER A 263 16.77 -4.20 28.45
CA SER A 263 15.86 -4.53 29.54
C SER A 263 15.36 -3.24 30.21
N LEU A 264 14.10 -3.24 30.61
CA LEU A 264 13.45 -2.17 31.38
C LEU A 264 13.52 -2.39 32.90
N LYS A 265 13.97 -3.57 33.34
CA LYS A 265 14.11 -3.91 34.75
C LYS A 265 15.29 -3.18 35.37
N THR A 266 15.14 -2.75 36.62
CA THR A 266 16.22 -2.16 37.42
C THR A 266 17.41 -3.12 37.50
N GLY A 267 18.62 -2.62 37.26
CA GLY A 267 19.85 -3.40 37.39
C GLY A 267 20.13 -3.84 38.84
N ALA A 268 21.06 -4.79 38.99
CA ALA A 268 21.54 -5.22 40.32
C ALA A 268 22.29 -4.10 41.07
N ASP A 269 22.72 -3.05 40.37
CA ASP A 269 23.27 -1.80 40.90
C ASP A 269 22.19 -0.81 41.40
N GLY A 270 20.90 -1.18 41.30
CA GLY A 270 19.77 -0.33 41.67
C GLY A 270 19.43 0.75 40.63
N VAL A 271 20.16 0.82 39.51
CA VAL A 271 19.97 1.86 38.50
C VAL A 271 18.93 1.44 37.47
N ARG A 272 18.05 2.38 37.08
CA ARG A 272 17.06 2.20 36.03
C ARG A 272 17.73 2.41 34.65
N PRO A 273 17.64 1.44 33.71
CA PRO A 273 18.30 1.58 32.41
C PRO A 273 17.81 2.76 31.56
N LEU A 274 16.54 3.17 31.69
CA LEU A 274 16.00 4.29 30.93
C LEU A 274 16.55 5.65 31.39
N ASP A 275 16.79 5.85 32.69
CA ASP A 275 17.28 7.13 33.23
C ASP A 275 18.57 7.57 32.51
N ARG A 276 19.56 6.67 32.45
CA ARG A 276 20.82 6.86 31.69
C ARG A 276 20.63 6.94 30.17
N ALA A 277 19.54 6.41 29.63
CA ALA A 277 19.31 6.37 28.18
C ALA A 277 18.62 7.64 27.65
N PHE A 278 17.94 8.40 28.52
CA PHE A 278 17.43 9.74 28.19
C PHE A 278 18.50 10.83 28.34
N GLU A 279 19.58 10.60 29.10
CA GLU A 279 20.75 11.48 29.14
C GLU A 279 21.33 11.66 27.72
N ASN A 280 21.39 12.91 27.25
CA ASN A 280 21.94 13.31 25.95
C ASN A 280 21.29 12.65 24.71
N ILE A 281 20.10 12.03 24.82
CA ILE A 281 19.46 11.37 23.67
C ILE A 281 19.10 12.34 22.53
N LEU A 282 18.85 13.61 22.87
CA LEU A 282 18.58 14.66 21.89
C LEU A 282 19.81 15.05 21.07
N ASP A 283 21.02 14.72 21.52
CA ASP A 283 22.28 14.94 20.80
C ASP A 283 22.62 13.78 19.85
N ASP A 284 21.90 12.64 19.93
CA ASP A 284 22.01 11.56 18.94
C ASP A 284 21.58 12.11 17.56
N THR A 285 22.40 11.87 16.54
CA THR A 285 22.21 12.44 15.19
C THR A 285 20.89 12.02 14.56
N HIS A 286 20.34 10.87 14.93
CA HIS A 286 19.04 10.40 14.45
C HIS A 286 17.85 11.14 15.08
N VAL A 287 18.05 11.79 16.23
CA VAL A 287 17.01 12.52 16.97
C VAL A 287 17.11 14.01 16.65
N SER A 288 18.29 14.59 16.80
CA SER A 288 18.58 16.00 16.49
C SER A 288 18.24 16.40 15.05
N PHE A 289 18.41 15.50 14.07
CA PHE A 289 18.04 15.76 12.68
C PHE A 289 16.57 16.17 12.50
N HIS A 290 15.65 15.60 13.29
CA HIS A 290 14.23 15.95 13.22
C HIS A 290 13.93 17.35 13.80
N LEU A 291 14.80 17.85 14.68
CA LEU A 291 14.70 19.15 15.35
C LEU A 291 15.45 20.27 14.61
N LEU A 292 15.93 20.02 13.39
CA LEU A 292 16.53 21.07 12.56
C LEU A 292 15.44 22.00 11.98
N PRO A 293 15.61 23.35 12.05
CA PRO A 293 14.82 24.29 11.29
C PRO A 293 14.85 23.97 9.79
N LEU A 294 13.71 24.13 9.10
CA LEU A 294 13.58 23.83 7.67
C LEU A 294 13.58 25.12 6.85
N ALA A 295 14.27 25.16 5.70
CA ALA A 295 14.35 26.36 4.87
C ALA A 295 12.97 26.80 4.37
N ILE A 296 12.70 28.11 4.41
CA ILE A 296 11.47 28.69 3.85
C ILE A 296 11.60 28.67 2.32
N PRO A 297 10.68 28.04 1.57
CA PRO A 297 10.77 28.01 0.11
C PRO A 297 10.54 29.42 -0.46
N GLU A 298 11.53 29.95 -1.18
CA GLU A 298 11.38 31.22 -1.89
C GLU A 298 10.27 31.11 -2.97
N LYS A 299 9.30 32.03 -2.94
CA LYS A 299 8.35 32.17 -4.05
C LYS A 299 9.11 32.63 -5.31
N PRO A 300 8.88 32.03 -6.49
CA PRO A 300 9.53 32.48 -7.72
C PRO A 300 9.17 33.93 -8.02
N LYS A 301 10.17 34.79 -8.12
CA LYS A 301 9.99 36.20 -8.51
C LYS A 301 9.56 36.26 -9.97
N HIS A 302 8.39 36.83 -10.25
CA HIS A 302 7.97 37.12 -11.61
C HIS A 302 8.98 38.08 -12.29
N PRO A 303 9.34 37.87 -13.57
CA PRO A 303 10.16 38.82 -14.31
C PRO A 303 9.35 40.10 -14.62
N PRO A 304 9.98 41.28 -14.59
CA PRO A 304 9.32 42.54 -14.96
C PRO A 304 9.07 42.65 -16.47
N PRO A 305 8.14 43.51 -16.93
CA PRO A 305 7.81 43.66 -18.35
C PRO A 305 8.90 44.39 -19.16
N PRO A 306 8.93 44.24 -20.49
CA PRO A 306 10.03 44.74 -21.32
C PRO A 306 9.89 46.22 -21.70
N LEU A 307 10.98 46.98 -21.56
CA LEU A 307 11.11 48.33 -22.14
C LEU A 307 12.00 48.29 -23.40
N LYS A 308 11.53 48.97 -24.46
CA LYS A 308 12.20 48.97 -25.78
C LYS A 308 13.20 50.13 -25.92
N ARG A 309 14.42 49.78 -26.31
CA ARG A 309 15.37 50.49 -27.21
C ARG A 309 15.48 52.03 -27.16
N LYS A 310 16.73 52.49 -26.97
CA LYS A 310 17.59 53.29 -27.88
C LYS A 310 18.92 53.59 -27.14
N VAL A 311 20.11 53.83 -27.68
CA VAL A 311 20.81 53.73 -28.99
C VAL A 311 22.21 54.36 -28.73
N GLU A 312 23.30 53.87 -29.37
CA GLU A 312 24.62 54.56 -29.56
C GLU A 312 25.47 54.97 -28.32
N ASP A 313 26.80 55.13 -28.35
CA ASP A 313 27.92 54.63 -29.20
C ASP A 313 29.29 54.90 -28.49
N GLN A 314 30.42 54.49 -29.10
CA GLN A 314 31.81 54.94 -28.86
C GLN A 314 32.56 54.38 -27.60
N GLN A 315 33.62 53.58 -27.76
CA GLN A 315 35.06 53.90 -27.97
C GLN A 315 35.81 54.30 -26.68
N ALA A 316 37.09 53.98 -26.43
CA ALA A 316 38.05 53.03 -27.04
C ALA A 316 39.28 52.87 -26.08
N ASP A 317 40.34 52.21 -26.57
CA ASP A 317 41.76 52.28 -26.14
C ASP A 317 42.27 51.46 -24.93
N ASP A 318 43.50 50.90 -24.92
CA ASP A 318 44.37 50.40 -26.03
C ASP A 318 45.54 49.51 -25.45
N LYS A 319 46.22 48.74 -26.32
CA LYS A 319 47.55 48.07 -26.19
C LYS A 319 47.74 47.01 -25.09
N GLY A 320 48.26 45.80 -25.33
CA GLY A 320 48.67 45.11 -26.56
C GLY A 320 50.19 45.00 -26.76
N ASN A 321 50.76 43.77 -26.66
CA ASN A 321 51.80 43.34 -27.62
C ASN A 321 52.08 41.81 -27.68
N LYS A 322 52.40 41.35 -28.90
CA LYS A 322 53.08 40.09 -29.33
C LYS A 322 54.43 40.51 -29.99
N PRO A 323 55.28 39.70 -30.69
CA PRO A 323 55.26 38.29 -31.13
C PRO A 323 56.45 37.47 -30.56
N GLY A 324 57.04 36.39 -31.11
CA GLY A 324 56.94 35.73 -32.44
C GLY A 324 57.53 34.30 -32.51
N LYS A 325 58.40 34.00 -33.50
CA LYS A 325 58.96 32.64 -33.77
C LYS A 325 60.36 32.64 -34.43
N LYS A 326 61.03 31.46 -34.37
CA LYS A 326 62.24 30.96 -35.11
C LYS A 326 63.60 31.30 -34.44
N GLY A 327 64.63 30.42 -34.40
CA GLY A 327 64.78 28.99 -34.76
C GLY A 327 66.26 28.56 -34.98
N LYS A 328 66.58 27.24 -34.89
CA LYS A 328 67.92 26.55 -34.97
C LYS A 328 68.80 26.65 -33.69
N GLY A 329 69.62 25.65 -33.30
CA GLY A 329 69.77 24.24 -33.76
C GLY A 329 71.07 23.53 -33.26
N THR A 330 71.08 22.19 -33.28
CA THR A 330 72.20 21.22 -32.96
C THR A 330 72.55 20.98 -31.48
N GLY A 331 72.83 19.74 -30.98
CA GLY A 331 72.51 18.41 -31.52
C GLY A 331 73.39 17.23 -31.01
N LYS A 332 72.77 16.15 -30.49
CA LYS A 332 73.19 14.70 -30.39
C LYS A 332 72.36 14.03 -29.26
N GLY A 333 71.84 12.79 -29.32
CA GLY A 333 71.94 11.73 -30.34
C GLY A 333 70.68 10.84 -30.45
N LYS A 334 70.74 9.79 -31.29
CA LYS A 334 69.59 9.08 -31.91
C LYS A 334 68.82 8.09 -31.00
N LYS A 335 67.50 7.96 -31.26
CA LYS A 335 66.77 6.69 -31.24
C LYS A 335 65.83 6.60 -32.45
N GLY A 336 65.80 5.45 -33.11
CA GLY A 336 64.81 5.09 -34.13
C GLY A 336 64.09 3.79 -33.73
N GLY A 337 62.93 3.52 -34.33
CA GLY A 337 62.13 2.31 -34.06
C GLY A 337 60.63 2.61 -34.09
N ALA A 338 59.93 2.12 -35.13
CA ALA A 338 58.53 2.44 -35.37
C ALA A 338 57.59 1.79 -34.32
N ARG A 339 56.61 2.54 -33.82
CA ARG A 339 55.51 2.01 -33.00
C ARG A 339 54.36 1.54 -33.91
N LEU A 340 54.03 0.24 -33.85
CA LEU A 340 52.76 -0.26 -34.39
C LEU A 340 51.58 0.42 -33.67
N ARG A 341 50.55 0.82 -34.43
CA ARG A 341 49.28 1.29 -33.87
C ARG A 341 48.43 0.08 -33.48
N VAL A 342 48.43 -0.26 -32.18
CA VAL A 342 47.47 -1.21 -31.60
C VAL A 342 46.12 -0.49 -31.44
N PRO A 343 44.98 -1.08 -31.85
CA PRO A 343 43.64 -0.52 -31.60
C PRO A 343 43.37 -0.33 -30.10
N LYS A 344 42.60 0.72 -29.74
CA LYS A 344 42.42 1.15 -28.34
C LYS A 344 41.95 0.03 -27.39
N GLU A 345 41.14 -0.91 -27.89
CA GLU A 345 40.58 -2.04 -27.14
C GLU A 345 41.61 -3.11 -26.70
N LEU A 346 42.80 -3.11 -27.31
CA LEU A 346 43.87 -4.09 -27.01
C LEU A 346 45.07 -3.46 -26.27
N ILE A 347 45.00 -2.18 -25.89
CA ILE A 347 46.04 -1.53 -25.09
C ILE A 347 46.04 -2.14 -23.68
N GLY A 348 47.10 -2.87 -23.34
CA GLY A 348 47.25 -3.56 -22.05
C GLY A 348 46.92 -5.05 -22.05
N LYS A 349 46.67 -5.67 -23.23
CA LYS A 349 46.50 -7.13 -23.38
C LYS A 349 47.72 -7.75 -24.07
N TRP A 350 47.97 -9.03 -23.81
CA TRP A 350 49.08 -9.79 -24.40
C TRP A 350 48.89 -9.99 -25.91
N SER A 351 49.93 -9.77 -26.71
CA SER A 351 49.90 -9.87 -28.18
C SER A 351 50.47 -11.17 -28.75
N GLN A 352 51.06 -12.00 -27.89
CA GLN A 352 51.71 -13.28 -28.21
C GLN A 352 51.37 -14.33 -27.14
N ASN A 353 51.45 -15.62 -27.48
CA ASN A 353 51.38 -16.72 -26.51
C ASN A 353 52.73 -16.91 -25.78
N LYS A 354 52.81 -17.91 -24.88
CA LYS A 354 54.03 -18.19 -24.09
C LYS A 354 55.23 -18.58 -24.96
N ASP A 355 54.96 -19.10 -26.15
CA ASP A 355 55.96 -19.60 -27.11
C ASP A 355 56.35 -18.54 -28.16
N GLY A 356 55.85 -17.31 -28.02
CA GLY A 356 56.21 -16.15 -28.87
C GLY A 356 55.37 -16.00 -30.15
N GLU A 357 54.45 -16.92 -30.43
CA GLU A 357 53.57 -16.86 -31.59
C GLU A 357 52.52 -15.74 -31.44
N ARG A 358 52.21 -15.06 -32.54
CA ARG A 358 51.31 -13.91 -32.55
C ARG A 358 49.84 -14.35 -32.40
N LEU A 359 49.13 -13.76 -31.44
CA LEU A 359 47.71 -14.03 -31.20
C LEU A 359 46.80 -13.24 -32.17
N CYS A 360 45.71 -13.86 -32.63
CA CYS A 360 44.75 -13.18 -33.51
C CYS A 360 44.00 -12.06 -32.75
N TRP A 361 44.17 -10.83 -33.21
CA TRP A 361 43.58 -9.64 -32.58
C TRP A 361 42.05 -9.53 -32.80
N ALA A 362 41.55 -9.94 -33.97
CA ALA A 362 40.12 -9.84 -34.31
C ALA A 362 39.24 -10.79 -33.46
N PHE A 363 39.77 -11.97 -33.10
CA PHE A 363 39.06 -12.91 -32.23
C PHE A 363 38.81 -12.34 -30.81
N ASN A 364 39.67 -11.44 -30.34
CA ASN A 364 39.59 -10.80 -29.03
C ASN A 364 38.91 -9.42 -29.04
N MET A 365 38.32 -9.01 -30.17
CA MET A 365 37.47 -7.83 -30.33
C MET A 365 35.99 -8.23 -30.43
N GLN A 366 35.07 -7.29 -30.22
CA GLN A 366 33.62 -7.56 -30.17
C GLN A 366 33.03 -8.14 -31.46
N CYS A 367 33.69 -7.99 -32.61
CA CYS A 367 33.25 -8.54 -33.89
C CYS A 367 33.62 -10.02 -34.14
N GLY A 368 34.54 -10.59 -33.36
CA GLY A 368 35.06 -11.94 -33.59
C GLY A 368 35.88 -12.09 -34.88
N CYS A 369 36.35 -13.31 -35.15
CA CYS A 369 37.06 -13.65 -36.39
C CYS A 369 36.34 -14.80 -37.09
N GLY A 370 35.82 -14.55 -38.29
CA GLY A 370 35.08 -15.55 -39.09
C GLY A 370 35.97 -16.49 -39.91
N ASP A 371 37.28 -16.26 -39.93
CA ASP A 371 38.20 -16.91 -40.88
C ASP A 371 38.73 -18.29 -40.41
N ALA A 372 38.48 -18.71 -39.16
CA ALA A 372 38.89 -20.03 -38.62
C ALA A 372 38.17 -20.40 -37.30
N ALA A 373 38.09 -21.71 -37.00
CA ALA A 373 37.41 -22.23 -35.80
C ALA A 373 38.27 -22.16 -34.51
N PRO A 374 37.67 -22.12 -33.30
CA PRO A 374 38.41 -22.02 -32.04
C PRO A 374 39.40 -23.16 -31.82
N GLY A 375 40.67 -22.85 -31.58
CA GLY A 375 41.74 -23.85 -31.43
C GLY A 375 42.55 -24.15 -32.70
N SER A 376 42.38 -23.36 -33.76
CA SER A 376 43.18 -23.41 -34.99
C SER A 376 43.93 -22.09 -35.24
N ALA A 377 44.84 -22.04 -36.22
CA ALA A 377 45.56 -20.82 -36.58
C ALA A 377 44.97 -20.18 -37.84
N CYS A 378 44.80 -18.85 -37.85
CA CYS A 378 44.46 -18.10 -39.06
C CYS A 378 45.65 -17.25 -39.53
N SER A 379 45.56 -16.69 -40.74
CA SER A 379 46.60 -15.83 -41.34
C SER A 379 46.95 -14.56 -40.54
N ARG A 380 46.17 -14.26 -39.49
CA ARG A 380 46.36 -13.11 -38.59
C ARG A 380 46.85 -13.50 -37.18
N GLY A 381 46.97 -14.80 -36.87
CA GLY A 381 47.52 -15.31 -35.61
C GLY A 381 46.86 -16.58 -35.08
N SER A 382 47.44 -17.15 -34.03
CA SER A 382 46.94 -18.33 -33.32
C SER A 382 45.66 -18.01 -32.51
N ILE A 383 44.68 -18.92 -32.51
CA ILE A 383 43.41 -18.81 -31.77
C ILE A 383 43.41 -19.85 -30.64
N THR A 384 43.64 -19.40 -29.41
CA THR A 384 43.74 -20.27 -28.22
C THR A 384 42.44 -21.01 -27.94
N ARG A 385 42.53 -22.32 -27.64
CA ARG A 385 41.38 -23.15 -27.24
C ARG A 385 40.66 -22.59 -26.01
N LYS A 386 39.35 -22.91 -25.91
CA LYS A 386 38.44 -22.59 -24.79
C LYS A 386 38.74 -23.44 -23.52
N ALA A 387 40.02 -23.63 -23.20
CA ALA A 387 40.52 -24.54 -22.17
C ALA A 387 40.45 -23.93 -20.76
N ALA A 388 39.23 -23.76 -20.25
CA ALA A 388 38.96 -23.48 -18.83
C ALA A 388 37.73 -24.25 -18.31
N LEU A 389 37.15 -25.15 -19.12
CA LEU A 389 35.95 -25.95 -18.79
C LEU A 389 36.23 -27.46 -18.66
N GLU A 390 37.40 -27.94 -19.07
CA GLU A 390 37.72 -29.37 -19.14
C GLU A 390 38.54 -29.89 -17.94
N GLY A 391 39.01 -28.99 -17.07
CA GLY A 391 39.69 -29.34 -15.80
C GLY A 391 38.74 -29.53 -14.62
N LEU A 392 37.47 -29.15 -14.76
CA LEU A 392 36.41 -29.49 -13.83
C LEU A 392 35.79 -30.80 -14.32
N GLY A 393 36.14 -31.91 -13.66
CA GLY A 393 35.38 -33.15 -13.78
C GLY A 393 33.90 -32.88 -13.47
N PRO A 394 32.97 -33.70 -13.98
CA PRO A 394 31.54 -33.41 -13.92
C PRO A 394 31.08 -33.18 -12.47
N LEU A 395 30.91 -31.91 -12.10
CA LEU A 395 30.29 -31.53 -10.85
C LEU A 395 28.85 -32.02 -10.92
N SER A 396 28.56 -33.09 -10.18
CA SER A 396 27.26 -33.74 -10.15
C SER A 396 26.25 -32.85 -9.43
N PHE A 397 25.79 -31.81 -10.12
CA PHE A 397 24.64 -31.02 -9.68
C PHE A 397 23.40 -31.90 -9.74
N GLY A 398 22.95 -32.36 -8.57
CA GLY A 398 21.70 -33.09 -8.44
C GLY A 398 20.54 -32.22 -8.93
N LEU A 399 19.95 -32.64 -10.06
CA LEU A 399 18.77 -32.02 -10.68
C LEU A 399 17.63 -31.88 -9.66
N GLY A 400 17.02 -30.69 -9.59
CA GLY A 400 15.88 -30.39 -8.72
C GLY A 400 16.18 -29.51 -7.50
N ARG A 401 16.81 -28.34 -7.70
CA ARG A 401 16.99 -27.33 -6.63
C ARG A 401 16.47 -25.96 -7.08
N SER A 402 15.57 -25.40 -6.30
CA SER A 402 14.78 -24.19 -6.62
C SER A 402 15.31 -22.89 -6.01
N GLU A 403 16.35 -22.94 -5.17
CA GLU A 403 16.79 -21.82 -4.32
C GLU A 403 18.32 -21.68 -4.34
N CYS A 404 18.81 -20.44 -4.50
CA CYS A 404 20.24 -20.13 -4.72
C CYS A 404 20.70 -18.91 -3.88
N PRO A 405 20.96 -19.09 -2.58
CA PRO A 405 21.54 -18.05 -1.72
C PRO A 405 22.96 -17.65 -2.17
N SER A 406 23.24 -16.34 -2.10
CA SER A 406 24.56 -15.73 -2.34
C SER A 406 25.01 -14.91 -1.12
N LEU A 407 26.25 -15.09 -0.70
CA LEU A 407 26.86 -14.47 0.48
C LEU A 407 27.66 -13.23 0.09
N VAL A 408 27.43 -12.07 0.72
CA VAL A 408 28.07 -10.81 0.29
C VAL A 408 28.64 -10.02 1.46
N CYS A 409 29.97 -9.97 1.57
CA CYS A 409 30.69 -9.15 2.54
C CYS A 409 31.01 -7.76 1.96
N SER A 410 30.08 -6.79 2.06
CA SER A 410 30.29 -5.44 1.53
C SER A 410 29.46 -4.32 2.21
N GLY A 411 29.87 -3.85 3.39
CA GLY A 411 29.48 -2.55 3.96
C GLY A 411 27.97 -2.33 3.99
N ALA A 412 27.50 -1.23 3.38
CA ALA A 412 26.08 -0.86 3.32
C ALA A 412 25.14 -1.86 2.59
N GLY A 413 25.62 -3.00 2.06
CA GLY A 413 24.77 -4.05 1.47
C GLY A 413 24.22 -3.76 0.07
N ARG A 414 24.69 -2.69 -0.61
CA ARG A 414 24.17 -2.30 -1.95
C ARG A 414 24.30 -3.37 -3.03
N PHE A 415 25.38 -4.16 -3.01
CA PHE A 415 25.53 -5.24 -3.98
C PHE A 415 24.54 -6.39 -3.69
N THR A 416 24.37 -6.77 -2.43
CA THR A 416 23.33 -7.71 -2.00
C THR A 416 21.92 -7.24 -2.36
N ALA A 417 21.61 -5.95 -2.19
CA ALA A 417 20.35 -5.37 -2.62
C ALA A 417 20.14 -5.47 -4.14
N ALA A 418 21.20 -5.26 -4.94
CA ALA A 418 21.15 -5.46 -6.40
C ALA A 418 20.97 -6.94 -6.79
N LEU A 419 21.57 -7.88 -6.06
CA LEU A 419 21.38 -9.32 -6.27
C LEU A 419 19.95 -9.76 -5.97
N ARG A 420 19.39 -9.33 -4.84
CA ARG A 420 17.98 -9.57 -4.47
C ARG A 420 17.02 -8.97 -5.50
N ALA A 421 17.30 -7.75 -5.97
CA ALA A 421 16.53 -7.11 -7.05
C ALA A 421 16.66 -7.81 -8.41
N CYS A 422 17.74 -8.55 -8.66
CA CYS A 422 17.92 -9.42 -9.82
C CYS A 422 17.36 -10.84 -9.63
N GLY A 423 16.55 -11.10 -8.60
CA GLY A 423 15.85 -12.37 -8.39
C GLY A 423 16.56 -13.37 -7.47
N MET A 424 17.77 -13.09 -7.00
CA MET A 424 18.48 -13.93 -6.02
C MET A 424 18.02 -13.54 -4.60
N LYS A 425 16.75 -13.81 -4.28
CA LYS A 425 16.05 -13.30 -3.09
C LYS A 425 16.69 -13.72 -1.76
N ASP A 426 17.31 -14.89 -1.71
CA ASP A 426 17.97 -15.43 -0.51
C ASP A 426 19.40 -14.92 -0.31
N SER A 427 19.85 -13.95 -1.11
CA SER A 427 21.15 -13.30 -0.91
C SER A 427 21.15 -12.49 0.39
N PHE A 428 22.19 -12.68 1.21
CA PHE A 428 22.35 -11.98 2.49
C PHE A 428 23.74 -11.34 2.62
N ALA A 429 23.80 -10.21 3.33
CA ALA A 429 25.02 -9.47 3.54
C ALA A 429 25.67 -9.84 4.88
N VAL A 430 26.99 -9.68 4.99
CA VAL A 430 27.75 -9.87 6.23
C VAL A 430 28.74 -8.72 6.42
N ASP A 431 28.72 -8.04 7.57
CA ASP A 431 29.72 -7.02 7.90
C ASP A 431 29.95 -6.95 9.41
N ALA A 432 31.08 -6.40 9.85
CA ALA A 432 31.37 -6.15 11.26
C ALA A 432 30.67 -4.88 11.80
N ARG A 433 30.23 -3.98 10.90
CA ARG A 433 29.53 -2.73 11.27
C ARG A 433 28.32 -2.49 10.38
N VAL A 434 27.15 -2.38 10.99
CA VAL A 434 25.88 -2.15 10.29
C VAL A 434 25.56 -0.64 10.28
N GLU A 435 26.18 0.09 9.35
CA GLU A 435 25.91 1.52 9.11
C GLU A 435 25.38 1.74 7.69
N GLY A 436 24.26 2.46 7.55
CA GLY A 436 23.69 2.81 6.23
C GLY A 436 23.17 1.63 5.40
N ALA A 437 22.79 0.53 6.05
CA ALA A 437 22.35 -0.70 5.39
C ALA A 437 21.13 -0.50 4.47
N VAL A 438 21.21 -1.02 3.24
CA VAL A 438 20.10 -1.02 2.26
C VAL A 438 19.45 -2.41 2.05
N CYS A 439 19.89 -3.41 2.81
CA CYS A 439 19.31 -4.74 2.90
C CYS A 439 19.62 -5.35 4.28
N PRO A 440 19.06 -6.51 4.65
CA PRO A 440 19.49 -7.24 5.85
C PRO A 440 21.00 -7.56 5.82
N ILE A 441 21.68 -7.29 6.93
CA ILE A 441 23.11 -7.55 7.13
C ILE A 441 23.28 -8.34 8.43
N VAL A 442 23.97 -9.47 8.36
CA VAL A 442 24.39 -10.24 9.53
C VAL A 442 25.64 -9.58 10.11
N SER A 443 25.58 -9.19 11.39
CA SER A 443 26.74 -8.64 12.09
C SER A 443 27.74 -9.75 12.43
N LEU A 444 28.89 -9.77 11.77
CA LEU A 444 29.93 -10.80 11.97
C LEU A 444 31.33 -10.22 11.76
N ASP A 445 32.12 -10.15 12.84
CA ASP A 445 33.51 -9.67 12.76
C ASP A 445 34.47 -10.80 12.38
N LEU A 446 34.82 -10.85 11.09
CA LEU A 446 35.81 -11.78 10.51
C LEU A 446 37.25 -11.55 11.00
N SER A 447 37.53 -10.51 11.79
CA SER A 447 38.81 -10.35 12.49
C SER A 447 38.91 -11.17 13.79
N THR A 448 37.79 -11.75 14.26
CA THR A 448 37.71 -12.63 15.44
C THR A 448 37.74 -14.11 15.06
N ALA A 449 38.25 -14.97 15.94
CA ALA A 449 38.30 -16.42 15.70
C ALA A 449 36.90 -17.05 15.61
N GLU A 450 35.93 -16.56 16.40
CA GLU A 450 34.54 -17.01 16.36
C GLU A 450 33.86 -16.58 15.06
N GLY A 451 34.00 -15.31 14.65
CA GLY A 451 33.47 -14.83 13.37
C GLY A 451 34.03 -15.61 12.17
N GLN A 452 35.32 -15.95 12.19
CA GLN A 452 35.93 -16.82 11.18
C GLN A 452 35.36 -18.24 11.21
N LYS A 453 35.14 -18.83 12.39
CA LYS A 453 34.53 -20.16 12.54
C LYS A 453 33.10 -20.19 11.98
N HIS A 454 32.29 -19.18 12.29
CA HIS A 454 30.94 -19.04 11.75
C HIS A 454 30.93 -18.84 10.24
N PHE A 455 31.81 -18.00 9.69
CA PHE A 455 31.93 -17.83 8.23
C PHE A 455 32.33 -19.12 7.51
N LEU A 456 33.29 -19.89 8.07
CA LEU A 456 33.66 -21.20 7.53
C LEU A 456 32.51 -22.23 7.65
N SER A 457 31.63 -22.09 8.64
CA SER A 457 30.40 -22.88 8.73
C SER A 457 29.42 -22.53 7.60
N LEU A 458 29.25 -21.25 7.28
CA LEU A 458 28.40 -20.81 6.15
C LEU A 458 28.90 -21.35 4.80
N LEU A 459 30.21 -21.54 4.63
CA LEU A 459 30.77 -22.19 3.44
C LEU A 459 30.43 -23.70 3.33
N ASN A 460 29.88 -24.33 4.37
CA ASN A 460 29.38 -25.70 4.32
C ASN A 460 27.92 -25.80 3.84
N GLU A 461 27.21 -24.67 3.70
CA GLU A 461 25.78 -24.69 3.34
C GLU A 461 25.58 -25.24 1.92
N PRO A 462 24.75 -26.30 1.73
CA PRO A 462 24.67 -27.06 0.48
C PRO A 462 24.05 -26.28 -0.69
N ASN A 463 23.54 -25.07 -0.44
CA ASN A 463 22.88 -24.20 -1.41
C ASN A 463 23.69 -22.92 -1.70
N LEU A 464 24.83 -22.68 -1.03
CA LEU A 464 25.62 -21.46 -1.24
C LEU A 464 26.40 -21.50 -2.56
N VAL A 465 25.96 -20.72 -3.56
CA VAL A 465 26.53 -20.75 -4.92
C VAL A 465 27.62 -19.69 -5.19
N TYR A 466 27.56 -18.54 -4.50
CA TYR A 466 28.44 -17.40 -4.78
C TYR A 466 28.79 -16.59 -3.52
N VAL A 467 30.04 -16.11 -3.44
CA VAL A 467 30.54 -15.24 -2.37
C VAL A 467 31.25 -14.00 -2.90
N HIS A 468 30.87 -12.80 -2.42
CA HIS A 468 31.61 -11.57 -2.68
C HIS A 468 32.29 -11.04 -1.40
N MET A 469 33.52 -10.54 -1.50
CA MET A 469 34.26 -9.95 -0.37
C MET A 469 34.93 -8.63 -0.75
N SER A 470 34.90 -7.65 0.15
CA SER A 470 35.64 -6.38 0.00
C SER A 470 36.44 -6.04 1.26
N PRO A 471 37.59 -6.70 1.52
CA PRO A 471 38.36 -6.49 2.75
C PRO A 471 38.86 -5.04 2.90
N PRO A 472 38.86 -4.47 4.12
CA PRO A 472 39.22 -3.07 4.36
C PRO A 472 40.72 -2.81 4.11
N ALA A 473 41.04 -2.27 2.94
CA ALA A 473 42.41 -2.04 2.49
C ALA A 473 43.08 -0.75 3.01
N GLY A 474 42.47 -0.02 3.96
CA GLY A 474 42.92 1.32 4.38
C GLY A 474 44.40 1.37 4.83
N THR A 475 44.82 0.45 5.70
CA THR A 475 46.22 0.31 6.17
C THR A 475 47.17 -0.27 5.12
N ALA A 476 46.67 -0.62 3.93
CA ALA A 476 47.40 -1.19 2.81
C ALA A 476 47.29 -0.33 1.54
N THR A 477 46.87 0.93 1.65
CA THR A 477 46.99 1.91 0.57
C THR A 477 48.40 2.50 0.54
N ARG A 478 48.95 2.78 -0.65
CA ARG A 478 50.32 3.32 -0.79
C ARG A 478 50.53 4.69 -0.14
N GLY A 479 49.46 5.48 -0.01
CA GLY A 479 49.49 6.78 0.68
C GLY A 479 49.44 6.71 2.21
N ALA A 480 49.30 5.53 2.82
CA ALA A 480 49.14 5.42 4.28
C ALA A 480 50.45 5.50 5.07
N GLY A 481 51.61 5.31 4.45
CA GLY A 481 52.92 5.34 5.13
C GLY A 481 53.20 4.18 6.10
N LEU A 482 52.31 3.19 6.21
CA LEU A 482 52.43 2.06 7.18
C LEU A 482 53.13 0.81 6.61
N ARG A 483 53.35 0.75 5.30
CA ARG A 483 53.91 -0.39 4.54
C ARG A 483 54.72 0.14 3.37
N ASP A 484 55.71 -0.63 2.93
CA ASP A 484 56.45 -0.41 1.68
C ASP A 484 56.52 -1.71 0.85
N ASP A 485 57.16 -1.67 -0.32
CA ASP A 485 57.27 -2.83 -1.23
C ASP A 485 58.19 -3.96 -0.70
N LEU A 486 59.11 -3.68 0.24
CA LEU A 486 59.95 -4.67 0.92
C LEU A 486 59.25 -5.28 2.15
N HIS A 487 58.39 -4.49 2.79
CA HIS A 487 57.66 -4.80 4.02
C HIS A 487 56.13 -4.72 3.81
N PRO A 488 55.53 -5.49 2.87
CA PRO A 488 54.10 -5.42 2.60
C PRO A 488 53.23 -5.91 3.76
N HIS A 489 53.84 -6.47 4.82
CA HIS A 489 53.17 -6.86 6.07
C HIS A 489 53.10 -5.73 7.11
N GLY A 490 53.85 -4.64 6.94
CA GLY A 490 54.01 -3.56 7.93
C GLY A 490 55.48 -3.21 8.14
N LEU A 491 55.81 -1.92 8.28
CA LEU A 491 57.19 -1.49 8.53
C LEU A 491 57.72 -2.02 9.88
N PRO A 492 58.99 -2.46 9.98
CA PRO A 492 59.58 -2.93 11.24
C PRO A 492 59.57 -1.89 12.37
N SER A 493 59.56 -0.60 12.00
CA SER A 493 59.54 0.55 12.91
C SER A 493 58.17 0.85 13.55
N LEU A 494 57.08 0.21 13.12
CA LEU A 494 55.73 0.49 13.65
C LEU A 494 55.63 0.18 15.15
N ARG A 495 54.99 1.09 15.89
CA ARG A 495 54.68 0.99 17.33
C ARG A 495 53.24 1.42 17.61
N GLY A 496 52.76 1.16 18.83
CA GLY A 496 51.46 1.63 19.31
C GLY A 496 50.27 1.23 18.45
N ALA A 497 49.31 2.14 18.30
CA ALA A 497 48.04 1.92 17.63
C ALA A 497 48.19 1.48 16.16
N ASP A 498 49.16 2.01 15.42
CA ASP A 498 49.33 1.65 14.00
C ASP A 498 49.84 0.23 13.81
N LYS A 499 50.71 -0.27 14.71
CA LYS A 499 51.10 -1.68 14.73
C LYS A 499 49.89 -2.59 14.96
N VAL A 500 48.98 -2.20 15.86
CA VAL A 500 47.73 -2.95 16.12
C VAL A 500 46.82 -2.95 14.90
N ARG A 501 46.59 -1.79 14.27
CA ARG A 501 45.75 -1.64 13.06
C ARG A 501 46.29 -2.46 11.88
N VAL A 502 47.61 -2.47 11.68
CA VAL A 502 48.27 -3.27 10.63
C VAL A 502 48.15 -4.77 10.92
N ASN A 503 48.36 -5.20 12.17
CA ASN A 503 48.21 -6.60 12.57
C ASN A 503 46.77 -7.11 12.43
N GLN A 504 45.76 -6.32 12.80
CA GLN A 504 44.35 -6.70 12.65
C GLN A 504 43.96 -6.83 11.17
N ALA A 505 44.39 -5.90 10.32
CA ALA A 505 44.19 -5.99 8.88
C ALA A 505 44.87 -7.23 8.28
N ASN A 506 46.09 -7.56 8.72
CA ASN A 506 46.82 -8.75 8.27
C ASN A 506 46.07 -10.05 8.57
N ARG A 507 45.52 -10.22 9.79
CA ARG A 507 44.70 -11.40 10.15
C ARG A 507 43.49 -11.57 9.24
N LEU A 508 42.85 -10.46 8.85
CA LEU A 508 41.72 -10.47 7.94
C LEU A 508 42.14 -10.78 6.50
N PHE A 509 43.28 -10.26 6.04
CA PHE A 509 43.81 -10.55 4.71
C PHE A 509 44.21 -12.01 4.53
N GLU A 510 44.85 -12.60 5.56
CA GLU A 510 45.14 -14.03 5.67
C GLU A 510 43.86 -14.87 5.62
N PHE A 511 42.84 -14.49 6.39
CA PHE A 511 41.57 -15.19 6.41
C PHE A 511 40.86 -15.15 5.05
N CYS A 512 40.79 -13.99 4.39
CA CYS A 512 40.15 -13.88 3.08
C CYS A 512 40.85 -14.74 2.02
N ALA A 513 42.19 -14.76 1.98
CA ALA A 513 42.94 -15.61 1.05
C ALA A 513 42.68 -17.11 1.32
N ARG A 514 42.70 -17.52 2.60
CA ARG A 514 42.38 -18.90 3.02
C ARG A 514 40.94 -19.30 2.66
N ALA A 515 39.98 -18.41 2.89
CA ALA A 515 38.58 -18.62 2.53
C ALA A 515 38.41 -18.77 1.01
N CYS A 516 39.07 -17.94 0.19
CA CYS A 516 39.01 -18.06 -1.28
C CYS A 516 39.56 -19.40 -1.78
N LYS A 517 40.64 -19.91 -1.17
CA LYS A 517 41.16 -21.25 -1.49
C LYS A 517 40.16 -22.36 -1.12
N ILE A 518 39.47 -22.24 0.01
CA ILE A 518 38.42 -23.20 0.42
C ILE A 518 37.21 -23.14 -0.53
N MET A 519 36.76 -21.94 -0.92
CA MET A 519 35.65 -21.75 -1.86
C MET A 519 35.97 -22.35 -3.23
N TYR A 520 37.18 -22.11 -3.75
CA TYR A 520 37.66 -22.71 -4.99
C TYR A 520 37.63 -24.25 -4.95
N MET A 521 38.20 -24.86 -3.91
CA MET A 521 38.24 -26.32 -3.73
C MET A 521 36.85 -26.96 -3.57
N ARG A 522 35.80 -26.17 -3.30
CA ARG A 522 34.41 -26.60 -3.16
C ARG A 522 33.54 -26.27 -4.37
N GLY A 523 34.09 -25.65 -5.42
CA GLY A 523 33.31 -25.20 -6.58
C GLY A 523 32.40 -23.99 -6.32
N ILE A 524 32.56 -23.31 -5.18
CA ILE A 524 31.79 -22.10 -4.85
C ILE A 524 32.39 -20.92 -5.63
N LEU A 525 31.55 -20.21 -6.40
CA LEU A 525 32.01 -19.04 -7.16
C LEU A 525 32.35 -17.90 -6.20
N PHE A 526 33.36 -17.08 -6.51
CA PHE A 526 33.65 -15.92 -5.68
C PHE A 526 34.20 -14.72 -6.44
N SER A 527 34.11 -13.55 -5.81
CA SER A 527 34.89 -12.37 -6.18
C SER A 527 35.37 -11.55 -4.98
N VAL A 528 36.55 -10.95 -5.10
CA VAL A 528 37.17 -10.11 -4.07
C VAL A 528 37.58 -8.77 -4.65
N GLU A 529 37.06 -7.68 -4.08
CA GLU A 529 37.36 -6.30 -4.47
C GLU A 529 38.47 -5.68 -3.60
N GLY A 530 39.37 -4.91 -4.22
CA GLY A 530 40.28 -4.02 -3.50
C GLY A 530 40.92 -2.96 -4.41
N PRO A 531 41.60 -1.94 -3.84
CA PRO A 531 42.27 -0.91 -4.63
C PRO A 531 43.40 -1.51 -5.48
N LEU A 532 43.51 -1.10 -6.75
CA LEU A 532 44.42 -1.71 -7.74
C LEU A 532 45.90 -1.73 -7.29
N GLN A 533 46.36 -0.67 -6.63
CA GLN A 533 47.75 -0.52 -6.19
C GLN A 533 47.96 -0.87 -4.70
N SER A 534 47.02 -1.55 -4.05
CA SER A 534 47.12 -1.88 -2.63
C SER A 534 48.21 -2.91 -2.32
N PHE A 535 48.91 -2.72 -1.20
CA PHE A 535 49.82 -3.70 -0.62
C PHE A 535 49.12 -5.00 -0.17
N LEU A 536 47.78 -5.03 -0.07
CA LEU A 536 46.98 -6.25 0.13
C LEU A 536 47.46 -7.39 -0.78
N TRP A 537 47.53 -7.09 -2.08
CA TRP A 537 47.89 -8.03 -3.14
C TRP A 537 49.37 -8.47 -3.09
N ALA A 538 50.22 -7.72 -2.36
CA ALA A 538 51.63 -8.02 -2.16
C ALA A 538 51.92 -8.79 -0.86
N THR A 539 50.93 -8.96 0.04
CA THR A 539 51.08 -9.78 1.24
C THR A 539 51.31 -11.26 0.88
N LYS A 540 52.09 -11.98 1.69
CA LYS A 540 52.45 -13.38 1.43
C LYS A 540 51.24 -14.24 1.02
N TRP A 541 50.18 -14.23 1.82
CA TRP A 541 49.00 -15.08 1.61
C TRP A 541 48.30 -14.84 0.27
N TRP A 542 48.27 -13.59 -0.21
CA TRP A 542 47.66 -13.25 -1.50
C TRP A 542 48.56 -13.61 -2.69
N ARG A 543 49.89 -13.46 -2.57
CA ARG A 543 50.84 -13.96 -3.59
C ARG A 543 50.80 -15.48 -3.71
N ASP A 544 50.77 -16.17 -2.58
CA ASP A 544 50.66 -17.63 -2.52
C ASP A 544 49.34 -18.07 -3.17
N PHE A 545 48.21 -17.43 -2.81
CA PHE A 545 46.90 -17.67 -3.43
C PHE A 545 46.89 -17.44 -4.96
N PHE A 546 47.52 -16.36 -5.46
CA PHE A 546 47.63 -16.10 -6.90
C PHE A 546 48.52 -17.11 -7.65
N THR A 547 49.37 -17.83 -6.94
CA THR A 547 50.20 -18.91 -7.49
C THR A 547 49.44 -20.24 -7.47
N ASP A 548 48.67 -20.48 -6.41
CA ASP A 548 47.97 -21.74 -6.14
C ASP A 548 46.62 -21.88 -6.87
N VAL A 549 45.93 -20.78 -7.18
CA VAL A 549 44.53 -20.80 -7.64
C VAL A 549 44.37 -20.04 -8.97
N PRO A 550 43.87 -20.69 -10.05
CA PRO A 550 43.60 -20.00 -11.30
C PRO A 550 42.39 -19.07 -11.15
N ILE A 551 42.63 -17.78 -11.32
CA ILE A 551 41.64 -16.70 -11.15
C ILE A 551 41.63 -15.77 -12.37
N PHE A 552 40.51 -15.08 -12.55
CA PHE A 552 40.43 -13.88 -13.39
C PHE A 552 40.71 -12.63 -12.56
N ALA A 553 41.33 -11.64 -13.19
CA ALA A 553 41.72 -10.37 -12.59
C ALA A 553 41.21 -9.22 -13.47
N THR A 554 40.10 -8.59 -13.07
CA THR A 554 39.45 -7.50 -13.80
C THR A 554 39.83 -6.15 -13.20
N THR A 555 40.35 -5.24 -14.03
CA THR A 555 40.73 -3.88 -13.61
C THR A 555 39.66 -2.87 -14.02
N LEU A 556 39.16 -2.06 -13.08
CA LEU A 556 38.11 -1.08 -13.37
C LEU A 556 38.27 0.22 -12.58
N HIS A 557 37.81 1.34 -13.14
CA HIS A 557 37.73 2.63 -12.47
C HIS A 557 36.26 2.89 -12.09
N GLN A 558 35.94 2.93 -10.79
CA GLN A 558 34.55 3.02 -10.32
C GLN A 558 33.81 4.29 -10.78
N CYS A 559 34.53 5.34 -11.19
CA CYS A 559 33.93 6.55 -11.76
C CYS A 559 33.19 6.30 -13.08
N MET A 560 33.60 5.28 -13.86
CA MET A 560 32.85 4.81 -15.04
C MET A 560 31.50 4.13 -14.70
N PHE A 561 31.21 3.97 -13.41
CA PHE A 561 29.98 3.39 -12.87
C PHE A 561 29.30 4.36 -11.88
N GLY A 562 29.60 5.67 -11.96
CA GLY A 562 28.96 6.73 -11.17
C GLY A 562 29.61 7.07 -9.83
N HIS A 563 30.83 6.60 -9.54
CA HIS A 563 31.58 7.03 -8.35
C HIS A 563 32.19 8.43 -8.54
N SER A 564 32.08 9.33 -7.55
CA SER A 564 32.55 10.73 -7.62
C SER A 564 34.07 10.89 -7.72
N ARG A 565 34.83 9.91 -7.21
CA ARG A 565 36.31 9.87 -7.25
C ARG A 565 36.82 8.78 -8.21
N LYS A 566 37.96 9.02 -8.86
CA LYS A 566 38.66 8.05 -9.72
C LYS A 566 39.30 6.91 -8.92
N LYS A 567 38.49 5.98 -8.40
CA LYS A 567 38.92 4.81 -7.62
C LYS A 567 39.31 3.66 -8.56
N ALA A 568 40.61 3.50 -8.81
CA ALA A 568 41.17 2.36 -9.54
C ALA A 568 41.10 1.09 -8.68
N THR A 569 40.41 0.08 -9.18
CA THR A 569 39.97 -1.12 -8.45
C THR A 569 40.42 -2.37 -9.19
N LEU A 570 40.85 -3.38 -8.44
CA LEU A 570 41.07 -4.73 -8.90
C LEU A 570 39.96 -5.62 -8.33
N LEU A 571 39.33 -6.40 -9.20
CA LEU A 571 38.38 -7.44 -8.84
C LEU A 571 39.01 -8.80 -9.21
N VAL A 572 39.27 -9.62 -8.20
CA VAL A 572 39.78 -11.00 -8.32
C VAL A 572 38.60 -11.96 -8.27
N HIS A 573 38.38 -12.83 -9.26
CA HIS A 573 37.16 -13.65 -9.30
C HIS A 573 37.30 -14.94 -10.11
N THR A 574 36.37 -15.87 -9.94
CA THR A 574 36.26 -17.09 -10.75
C THR A 574 35.29 -16.98 -11.94
N LEU A 575 34.58 -15.86 -12.09
CA LEU A 575 33.49 -15.70 -13.06
C LEU A 575 33.94 -15.10 -14.42
N PRO A 576 33.90 -15.81 -15.56
CA PRO A 576 34.26 -15.25 -16.85
C PRO A 576 33.45 -14.00 -17.23
N ALA A 577 32.14 -13.97 -16.93
CA ALA A 577 31.25 -12.85 -17.25
C ALA A 577 31.72 -11.49 -16.68
N PHE A 578 32.45 -11.48 -15.56
CA PHE A 578 32.92 -10.25 -14.92
C PHE A 578 34.08 -9.57 -15.68
N LEU A 579 34.75 -10.25 -16.62
CA LEU A 579 35.76 -9.63 -17.49
C LEU A 579 35.20 -8.44 -18.30
N CYS A 580 33.90 -8.44 -18.58
CA CYS A 580 33.20 -7.35 -19.27
C CYS A 580 33.15 -6.04 -18.47
N LEU A 581 33.44 -6.06 -17.17
CA LEU A 581 33.49 -4.87 -16.30
C LEU A 581 34.78 -4.05 -16.47
N GLN A 582 35.75 -4.54 -17.27
CA GLN A 582 37.03 -3.85 -17.47
C GLN A 582 36.83 -2.48 -18.15
N ARG A 583 36.85 -1.40 -17.37
CA ARG A 583 36.67 -0.02 -17.84
C ARG A 583 37.64 0.94 -17.16
N THR A 584 38.45 1.64 -17.96
CA THR A 584 39.27 2.76 -17.49
C THR A 584 38.56 4.09 -17.69
N CYS A 585 38.75 5.03 -16.78
CA CYS A 585 38.28 6.42 -16.88
C CYS A 585 38.62 7.05 -18.23
N ASP A 586 37.61 7.55 -18.95
CA ASP A 586 37.75 8.18 -20.27
C ASP A 586 38.16 9.67 -20.20
N GLY A 587 38.02 10.29 -19.04
CA GLY A 587 38.37 11.70 -18.80
C GLY A 587 37.28 12.70 -19.20
N LYS A 588 36.05 12.24 -19.51
CA LYS A 588 34.93 13.12 -19.90
C LYS A 588 34.11 13.67 -18.72
N HIS A 589 34.53 13.37 -17.49
CA HIS A 589 33.86 13.76 -16.26
C HIS A 589 34.89 14.24 -15.22
N SER A 590 34.49 15.15 -14.35
CA SER A 590 35.31 15.64 -13.23
C SER A 590 35.42 14.60 -12.11
N HIS A 591 36.47 14.73 -11.28
CA HIS A 591 36.69 13.91 -10.08
C HIS A 591 36.81 14.80 -8.85
N ALA A 592 36.23 14.36 -7.73
CA ALA A 592 36.46 14.99 -6.44
C ALA A 592 37.87 14.72 -5.90
N SER A 593 38.37 15.61 -5.05
CA SER A 593 39.67 15.55 -4.38
C SER A 593 39.80 14.37 -3.41
N TRP A 594 41.04 13.98 -3.10
CA TRP A 594 41.36 12.96 -2.09
C TRP A 594 41.55 13.58 -0.71
N ASP A 595 40.56 14.34 -0.24
CA ASP A 595 40.60 14.93 1.10
C ASP A 595 40.20 13.88 2.14
N PHE A 596 41.01 13.77 3.20
CA PHE A 596 40.88 12.77 4.26
C PHE A 596 39.84 13.11 5.35
N ALA A 597 39.09 14.21 5.19
CA ALA A 597 38.44 14.88 6.32
C ALA A 597 36.89 14.86 6.36
N LYS A 598 36.16 14.27 5.39
CA LYS A 598 34.67 14.32 5.39
C LYS A 598 33.93 13.04 4.94
N SER A 599 32.97 12.65 5.78
CA SER A 599 31.73 11.88 5.56
C SER A 599 31.78 10.44 4.99
N SER A 600 31.06 9.54 5.66
CA SER A 600 30.89 8.12 5.29
C SER A 600 30.03 7.88 4.03
N ALA A 601 29.22 8.85 3.61
CA ALA A 601 28.36 8.74 2.43
C ALA A 601 29.15 8.57 1.11
N GLU A 602 30.36 9.15 1.02
CA GLU A 602 31.22 9.10 -0.16
C GLU A 602 32.00 7.79 -0.35
N LEU A 603 31.96 6.88 0.64
CA LEU A 603 32.59 5.54 0.56
C LEU A 603 31.66 4.48 -0.04
N SER A 604 30.49 4.89 -0.54
CA SER A 604 29.38 3.98 -0.80
C SER A 604 29.43 3.32 -2.20
N TYR A 605 29.22 1.99 -2.23
CA TYR A 605 29.34 1.16 -3.44
C TYR A 605 28.48 1.70 -4.61
N PRO A 606 29.00 1.84 -5.85
CA PRO A 606 28.22 2.43 -6.93
C PRO A 606 27.05 1.53 -7.35
N TRP A 607 25.84 2.09 -7.40
CA TRP A 607 24.64 1.33 -7.79
C TRP A 607 24.70 0.78 -9.22
N ALA A 608 25.34 1.47 -10.16
CA ALA A 608 25.50 0.96 -11.52
C ALA A 608 26.43 -0.26 -11.57
N LEU A 609 27.56 -0.22 -10.84
CA LEU A 609 28.48 -1.35 -10.72
C LEU A 609 27.79 -2.56 -10.07
N ALA A 610 27.06 -2.34 -8.98
CA ALA A 610 26.29 -3.38 -8.29
C ALA A 610 25.27 -4.06 -9.21
N ARG A 611 24.50 -3.28 -9.99
CA ARG A 611 23.50 -3.79 -10.94
C ARG A 611 24.11 -4.52 -12.12
N GLU A 612 25.25 -4.04 -12.63
CA GLU A 612 25.94 -4.68 -13.76
C GLU A 612 26.56 -6.02 -13.32
N MET A 613 27.20 -6.06 -12.14
CA MET A 613 27.69 -7.29 -11.52
C MET A 613 26.57 -8.29 -11.21
N SER A 614 25.42 -7.86 -10.68
CA SER A 614 24.31 -8.78 -10.38
C SER A 614 23.68 -9.37 -11.64
N THR A 615 23.57 -8.57 -12.71
CA THR A 615 23.09 -9.02 -14.02
C THR A 615 24.04 -10.03 -14.65
N LEU A 616 25.36 -9.77 -14.61
CA LEU A 616 26.39 -10.67 -15.13
C LEU A 616 26.48 -11.97 -14.33
N LEU A 617 26.34 -11.92 -13.00
CA LEU A 617 26.29 -13.12 -12.16
C LEU A 617 25.06 -13.97 -12.50
N ARG A 618 23.86 -13.39 -12.55
CA ARG A 618 22.63 -14.12 -12.92
C ARG A 618 22.79 -14.80 -14.27
N LYS A 619 23.33 -14.10 -15.27
CA LYS A 619 23.61 -14.70 -16.58
C LYS A 619 24.56 -15.89 -16.46
N GLN A 620 25.67 -15.74 -15.74
CA GLN A 620 26.65 -16.81 -15.54
C GLN A 620 26.07 -18.04 -14.83
N LEU A 621 25.13 -17.86 -13.89
CA LEU A 621 24.43 -18.95 -13.19
C LEU A 621 23.42 -19.66 -14.10
N LEU A 622 22.66 -18.92 -14.93
CA LEU A 622 21.77 -19.50 -15.96
C LEU A 622 22.58 -20.29 -17.00
N ASP A 623 23.72 -19.75 -17.46
CA ASP A 623 24.65 -20.43 -18.38
C ASP A 623 25.28 -21.71 -17.76
N LEU A 624 25.25 -21.84 -16.43
CA LEU A 624 25.68 -23.04 -15.67
C LEU A 624 24.53 -24.02 -15.34
N GLY A 625 23.31 -23.75 -15.83
CA GLY A 625 22.16 -24.64 -15.68
C GLY A 625 21.33 -24.45 -14.41
N CYS A 626 21.53 -23.35 -13.65
CA CYS A 626 20.61 -22.99 -12.58
C CYS A 626 19.22 -22.66 -13.15
N ALA A 627 18.15 -23.14 -12.49
CA ALA A 627 16.78 -22.78 -12.87
C ALA A 627 16.53 -21.28 -12.67
N ASP A 628 15.77 -20.65 -13.58
CA ASP A 628 15.32 -19.27 -13.36
C ASP A 628 14.31 -19.20 -12.22
N ALA A 629 14.28 -18.09 -11.50
CA ALA A 629 13.31 -17.86 -10.44
C ALA A 629 11.88 -17.95 -11.00
N PRO A 630 10.92 -18.58 -10.29
CA PRO A 630 9.55 -18.70 -10.76
C PRO A 630 8.97 -17.30 -10.98
N GLN A 631 8.68 -16.97 -12.24
CA GLN A 631 8.27 -15.62 -12.65
C GLN A 631 6.77 -15.36 -12.37
N SER A 632 6.29 -15.79 -11.20
CA SER A 632 4.90 -15.77 -10.74
C SER A 632 4.69 -14.75 -9.61
N LEU A 633 3.43 -14.35 -9.41
CA LEU A 633 3.07 -13.22 -8.54
C LEU A 633 2.95 -13.51 -7.05
N HIS A 634 3.17 -14.75 -6.62
CA HIS A 634 2.92 -15.13 -5.22
C HIS A 634 3.94 -14.54 -4.22
N GLU A 635 5.05 -13.96 -4.70
CA GLU A 635 6.21 -13.59 -3.88
C GLU A 635 6.51 -12.08 -3.85
N LEU A 636 5.47 -11.23 -3.86
CA LEU A 636 5.58 -9.79 -3.57
C LEU A 636 5.25 -9.43 -2.11
N ASP A 637 4.85 -10.43 -1.31
CA ASP A 637 4.03 -10.28 -0.10
C ASP A 637 4.74 -9.71 1.16
N ASN A 638 6.02 -9.32 1.04
CA ASN A 638 6.85 -8.91 2.19
C ASN A 638 7.66 -7.62 1.98
N LEU A 639 7.31 -6.77 1.00
CA LEU A 639 8.06 -5.50 0.76
C LEU A 639 7.20 -4.26 0.44
N VAL A 640 5.87 -4.32 0.56
CA VAL A 640 4.98 -3.13 0.46
C VAL A 640 4.02 -2.97 1.65
N THR A 641 4.06 -3.88 2.64
CA THR A 641 3.23 -3.83 3.87
C THR A 641 3.51 -2.62 4.78
N GLY A 642 4.52 -1.80 4.45
CA GLY A 642 4.85 -0.55 5.15
C GLY A 642 4.54 0.75 4.39
N ALA A 643 4.00 0.69 3.17
CA ALA A 643 3.79 1.88 2.34
C ALA A 643 2.39 1.93 1.69
N ARG A 644 1.55 2.82 2.24
CA ARG A 644 0.22 3.27 1.74
C ARG A 644 -1.00 2.43 2.15
N VAL A 645 -1.27 2.47 3.44
CA VAL A 645 -2.64 2.67 3.99
C VAL A 645 -3.13 4.08 3.60
N TYR A 646 -3.26 4.38 2.31
CA TYR A 646 -3.49 5.76 1.83
C TYR A 646 -4.27 5.89 0.51
N SER A 647 -5.44 5.24 0.43
CA SER A 647 -6.57 5.64 -0.44
C SER A 647 -7.77 4.73 -0.16
N GLY A 648 -8.57 5.06 0.86
CA GLY A 648 -9.81 4.34 1.15
C GLY A 648 -10.94 4.77 0.20
N VAL A 649 -10.92 4.30 -1.05
CA VAL A 649 -12.04 4.45 -2.01
C VAL A 649 -12.14 3.16 -2.84
N GLN A 650 -13.34 2.56 -2.91
CA GLN A 650 -13.65 1.49 -3.87
C GLN A 650 -14.19 2.09 -5.17
N ALA A 651 -13.71 1.60 -6.32
CA ALA A 651 -14.23 1.99 -7.64
C ALA A 651 -15.53 1.25 -8.01
N SER A 652 -16.39 1.91 -8.78
CA SER A 652 -17.71 1.40 -9.20
C SER A 652 -17.65 0.56 -10.49
N LYS A 653 -18.74 -0.17 -10.77
CA LYS A 653 -18.83 -1.26 -11.75
C LYS A 653 -19.02 -0.80 -13.20
N ARG A 654 -18.32 -1.43 -14.15
CA ARG A 654 -18.89 -2.07 -15.37
C ARG A 654 -17.83 -2.86 -16.14
N VAL A 655 -18.11 -4.11 -16.47
CA VAL A 655 -17.33 -4.94 -17.41
C VAL A 655 -18.33 -5.79 -18.23
N LEU A 656 -18.01 -6.08 -19.48
CA LEU A 656 -18.83 -6.89 -20.38
C LEU A 656 -18.64 -8.40 -20.11
N PRO A 657 -19.68 -9.24 -20.23
CA PRO A 657 -19.56 -10.68 -20.03
C PRO A 657 -18.79 -11.33 -21.19
N LEU A 658 -18.02 -12.37 -20.86
CA LEU A 658 -17.06 -12.97 -21.80
C LEU A 658 -17.53 -14.27 -22.49
N VAL A 659 -18.64 -14.84 -22.05
CA VAL A 659 -19.40 -15.74 -22.94
C VAL A 659 -20.46 -14.88 -23.59
N SER A 660 -20.57 -14.94 -24.91
CA SER A 660 -21.67 -14.28 -25.64
C SER A 660 -22.99 -14.74 -25.02
N GLU A 661 -23.90 -13.81 -24.68
CA GLU A 661 -25.25 -14.16 -24.17
C GLU A 661 -26.03 -15.04 -25.19
N PHE A 662 -25.53 -15.14 -26.42
CA PHE A 662 -26.14 -15.79 -27.58
C PHE A 662 -25.14 -16.67 -28.34
N LYS A 663 -25.55 -17.89 -28.67
CA LYS A 663 -24.84 -18.86 -29.52
C LYS A 663 -24.48 -18.24 -30.87
N ASN A 664 -25.49 -17.66 -31.53
CA ASN A 664 -25.35 -16.97 -32.80
C ASN A 664 -26.03 -15.60 -32.74
N ARG A 665 -25.42 -14.59 -33.36
CA ARG A 665 -26.05 -13.30 -33.66
C ARG A 665 -26.50 -13.35 -35.11
N VAL A 666 -27.80 -13.53 -35.30
CA VAL A 666 -28.42 -13.66 -36.63
C VAL A 666 -28.85 -12.27 -37.08
N MET A 667 -28.19 -11.75 -38.11
CA MET A 667 -28.59 -10.51 -38.75
C MET A 667 -29.58 -10.84 -39.86
N VAL A 668 -30.77 -10.28 -39.77
CA VAL A 668 -31.82 -10.35 -40.79
C VAL A 668 -31.94 -8.96 -41.40
N SER A 669 -31.79 -8.85 -42.72
CA SER A 669 -31.93 -7.59 -43.44
C SER A 669 -32.85 -7.73 -44.64
N GLY A 670 -33.70 -6.74 -44.87
CA GLY A 670 -34.68 -6.78 -45.95
C GLY A 670 -35.45 -5.47 -46.08
N CYS A 671 -36.36 -5.42 -47.05
CA CYS A 671 -37.31 -4.32 -47.18
C CYS A 671 -38.70 -4.88 -46.89
N CYS A 672 -39.39 -4.31 -45.90
CA CYS A 672 -40.75 -4.72 -45.55
C CYS A 672 -41.61 -3.51 -45.18
N ASP A 673 -42.91 -3.74 -45.02
CA ASP A 673 -43.80 -2.77 -44.38
C ASP A 673 -43.36 -2.57 -42.90
N PRO A 674 -43.34 -1.33 -42.38
CA PRO A 674 -43.12 -1.07 -40.95
C PRO A 674 -43.96 -1.94 -40.00
N ALA A 675 -45.17 -2.34 -40.39
CA ALA A 675 -46.04 -3.21 -39.61
C ALA A 675 -45.42 -4.58 -39.33
N CYS A 676 -44.68 -5.17 -40.28
CA CYS A 676 -44.09 -6.51 -40.15
C CYS A 676 -42.98 -6.60 -39.08
N VAL A 677 -42.38 -5.45 -38.73
CA VAL A 677 -41.34 -5.35 -37.70
C VAL A 677 -41.78 -4.57 -36.46
N SER A 678 -43.01 -4.05 -36.45
CA SER A 678 -43.57 -3.23 -35.36
C SER A 678 -43.55 -3.91 -33.98
N GLY A 679 -43.55 -5.24 -33.92
CA GLY A 679 -43.46 -6.01 -32.67
C GLY A 679 -42.05 -6.28 -32.15
N LEU A 680 -40.99 -5.92 -32.90
CA LEU A 680 -39.59 -6.18 -32.55
C LEU A 680 -38.96 -4.98 -31.84
N GLU A 681 -38.82 -5.06 -30.53
CA GLU A 681 -38.25 -3.99 -29.71
C GLU A 681 -36.89 -4.40 -29.11
N ARG A 682 -35.98 -3.44 -28.96
CA ARG A 682 -34.64 -3.70 -28.43
C ARG A 682 -34.72 -4.30 -27.00
N ARG A 683 -34.05 -5.43 -26.80
CA ARG A 683 -34.03 -6.30 -25.59
C ARG A 683 -35.25 -7.20 -25.39
N LYS A 684 -36.28 -7.13 -26.23
CA LYS A 684 -37.44 -8.03 -26.18
C LYS A 684 -37.01 -9.47 -26.50
N VAL A 685 -37.63 -10.44 -25.83
CA VAL A 685 -37.44 -11.87 -26.08
C VAL A 685 -38.65 -12.37 -26.87
N LEU A 686 -38.41 -13.13 -27.93
CA LEU A 686 -39.46 -13.74 -28.73
C LEU A 686 -40.16 -14.86 -27.94
N THR A 687 -41.48 -14.85 -27.90
CA THR A 687 -42.29 -15.88 -27.23
C THR A 687 -42.61 -17.07 -28.13
N GLU A 688 -42.58 -16.85 -29.44
CA GLU A 688 -42.85 -17.81 -30.51
C GLU A 688 -41.81 -17.64 -31.62
N ASP A 689 -41.71 -18.61 -32.53
CA ASP A 689 -40.80 -18.57 -33.68
C ASP A 689 -41.16 -17.41 -34.62
N TRP A 690 -40.18 -16.56 -34.93
CA TRP A 690 -40.37 -15.42 -35.83
C TRP A 690 -39.87 -15.75 -37.23
N THR A 691 -40.78 -15.81 -38.20
CA THR A 691 -40.47 -16.02 -39.62
C THR A 691 -40.11 -14.69 -40.32
N PRO A 692 -38.93 -14.58 -40.95
CA PRO A 692 -38.55 -13.38 -41.70
C PRO A 692 -39.51 -13.09 -42.88
N PRO A 693 -39.78 -11.80 -43.20
CA PRO A 693 -40.53 -11.43 -44.40
C PRO A 693 -39.90 -11.96 -45.70
N ALA A 694 -40.74 -12.37 -46.65
CA ALA A 694 -40.28 -12.95 -47.91
C ALA A 694 -39.31 -12.02 -48.67
N GLY A 695 -38.15 -12.55 -49.09
CA GLY A 695 -37.08 -11.77 -49.71
C GLY A 695 -36.06 -11.15 -48.75
N SER A 696 -36.17 -11.39 -47.44
CA SER A 696 -35.14 -11.00 -46.47
C SER A 696 -33.90 -11.90 -46.58
N THR A 697 -32.72 -11.30 -46.43
CA THR A 697 -31.42 -12.00 -46.39
C THR A 697 -30.98 -12.21 -44.94
N LEU A 698 -30.59 -13.44 -44.60
CA LEU A 698 -30.08 -13.81 -43.27
C LEU A 698 -28.58 -14.06 -43.30
N SER A 699 -27.89 -13.78 -42.19
CA SER A 699 -26.45 -14.04 -42.03
C SER A 699 -26.08 -15.52 -41.79
N VAL A 700 -27.07 -16.40 -41.66
CA VAL A 700 -26.95 -17.86 -41.50
C VAL A 700 -28.17 -18.54 -42.12
N ASP A 701 -28.00 -19.78 -42.59
CA ASP A 701 -29.07 -20.60 -43.20
C ASP A 701 -30.08 -21.10 -42.14
N LEU A 702 -31.00 -20.22 -41.74
CA LEU A 702 -32.12 -20.51 -40.86
C LEU A 702 -33.45 -20.14 -41.54
N LEU A 703 -34.43 -21.04 -41.48
CA LEU A 703 -35.78 -20.83 -42.01
C LEU A 703 -36.65 -19.92 -41.12
N SER A 704 -36.38 -19.91 -39.81
CA SER A 704 -37.05 -19.06 -38.81
C SER A 704 -36.06 -18.68 -37.70
N ILE A 705 -36.37 -17.62 -36.95
CA ILE A 705 -35.67 -17.28 -35.70
C ILE A 705 -36.44 -17.95 -34.55
N PRO A 706 -35.83 -18.87 -33.79
CA PRO A 706 -36.55 -19.66 -32.79
C PRO A 706 -36.98 -18.85 -31.56
N ALA A 707 -38.08 -19.27 -30.93
CA ALA A 707 -38.58 -18.76 -29.66
C ALA A 707 -37.49 -18.73 -28.57
N GLY A 708 -37.57 -17.74 -27.67
CA GLY A 708 -36.55 -17.49 -26.64
C GLY A 708 -35.34 -16.67 -27.12
N SER A 709 -35.22 -16.39 -28.42
CA SER A 709 -34.21 -15.47 -28.98
C SER A 709 -34.50 -14.01 -28.61
N LYS A 710 -33.46 -13.20 -28.43
CA LYS A 710 -33.56 -11.80 -27.96
C LYS A 710 -33.20 -10.80 -29.06
N VAL A 711 -34.02 -9.78 -29.28
CA VAL A 711 -33.72 -8.69 -30.22
C VAL A 711 -32.63 -7.79 -29.63
N LEU A 712 -31.44 -7.75 -30.22
CA LEU A 712 -30.27 -7.03 -29.68
C LEU A 712 -30.21 -5.58 -30.17
N SER A 713 -30.55 -5.42 -31.44
CA SER A 713 -30.75 -4.16 -32.12
C SER A 713 -31.75 -4.35 -33.25
N ILE A 714 -32.49 -3.29 -33.57
CA ILE A 714 -33.25 -3.18 -34.80
C ILE A 714 -33.08 -1.75 -35.30
N SER A 715 -32.83 -1.60 -36.59
CA SER A 715 -32.76 -0.32 -37.28
C SER A 715 -33.64 -0.37 -38.52
N THR A 716 -34.49 0.63 -38.68
CA THR A 716 -35.30 0.86 -39.88
C THR A 716 -34.80 2.14 -40.53
N GLN A 717 -34.15 2.02 -41.68
CA GLN A 717 -33.61 3.17 -42.42
C GLN A 717 -34.44 3.45 -43.68
N GLY A 718 -34.77 4.72 -43.88
CA GLY A 718 -35.05 5.25 -45.22
C GLY A 718 -33.74 5.31 -46.02
N VAL A 719 -33.81 5.02 -47.32
CA VAL A 719 -32.62 4.82 -48.16
C VAL A 719 -31.95 6.15 -48.53
N GLN A 720 -30.65 6.32 -48.25
CA GLN A 720 -29.61 6.96 -49.11
C GLN A 720 -28.18 6.92 -48.45
N PRO A 721 -27.06 7.20 -49.16
CA PRO A 721 -25.87 6.33 -49.07
C PRO A 721 -24.57 6.89 -48.43
N ASP A 722 -23.80 5.93 -47.88
CA ASP A 722 -22.35 5.69 -47.92
C ASP A 722 -21.30 6.82 -47.76
N ALA A 723 -20.57 6.79 -46.63
CA ALA A 723 -19.12 7.09 -46.54
C ALA A 723 -18.50 6.48 -45.26
N GLU A 724 -17.30 5.89 -45.36
CA GLU A 724 -16.61 5.16 -44.27
C GLU A 724 -15.60 6.03 -43.47
N GLY A 725 -15.24 5.63 -42.23
CA GLY A 725 -13.98 6.11 -41.63
C GLY A 725 -13.77 6.03 -40.10
N VAL A 726 -13.34 4.87 -39.59
CA VAL A 726 -12.49 4.66 -38.38
C VAL A 726 -12.93 5.24 -37.02
N GLY A 727 -13.20 4.36 -36.04
CA GLY A 727 -13.52 4.72 -34.66
C GLY A 727 -12.37 4.61 -33.65
N LEU A 728 -12.44 5.42 -32.59
CA LEU A 728 -11.65 5.33 -31.36
C LEU A 728 -12.60 5.58 -30.17
N ALA A 729 -12.60 4.68 -29.19
CA ALA A 729 -13.53 4.73 -28.06
C ALA A 729 -12.91 5.45 -26.84
N SER A 730 -13.49 6.58 -26.44
CA SER A 730 -13.24 7.21 -25.14
C SER A 730 -14.21 6.66 -24.08
N ALA A 731 -13.70 6.37 -22.88
CA ALA A 731 -14.55 6.06 -21.73
C ALA A 731 -15.16 7.38 -21.22
N GLY A 732 -16.49 7.44 -21.15
CA GLY A 732 -17.21 8.69 -20.88
C GLY A 732 -17.04 9.23 -19.46
N VAL A 733 -16.91 10.55 -19.35
CA VAL A 733 -16.77 11.32 -18.10
C VAL A 733 -18.03 11.24 -17.23
N LEU A 734 -19.22 11.06 -17.81
CA LEU A 734 -20.50 10.89 -17.11
C LEU A 734 -20.89 9.42 -16.93
N ALA A 735 -20.01 8.47 -17.24
CA ALA A 735 -20.32 7.04 -17.16
C ALA A 735 -20.44 6.49 -15.72
N GLN A 736 -20.03 7.27 -14.69
CA GLN A 736 -20.06 6.88 -13.29
C GLN A 736 -20.56 8.04 -12.39
N PRO A 737 -21.32 7.75 -11.31
CA PRO A 737 -21.71 8.75 -10.33
C PRO A 737 -20.51 9.49 -9.73
N PRO A 738 -20.68 10.74 -9.26
CA PRO A 738 -19.59 11.49 -8.65
C PRO A 738 -19.02 10.75 -7.42
N PRO A 739 -17.68 10.71 -7.26
CA PRO A 739 -17.03 10.02 -6.15
C PRO A 739 -17.34 10.73 -4.82
N ALA A 740 -17.22 10.01 -3.69
CA ALA A 740 -17.66 10.50 -2.38
C ALA A 740 -16.86 11.71 -1.82
N ASP A 741 -15.73 12.05 -2.43
CA ASP A 741 -14.92 13.24 -2.15
C ASP A 741 -15.14 14.39 -3.16
N ALA A 742 -16.12 14.25 -4.07
CA ALA A 742 -16.52 15.31 -4.99
C ALA A 742 -17.17 16.49 -4.26
N GLN A 743 -17.26 17.61 -4.97
CA GLN A 743 -17.86 18.83 -4.43
C GLN A 743 -19.38 18.66 -4.26
N LYS A 744 -19.98 19.37 -3.30
CA LYS A 744 -21.41 19.24 -2.99
C LYS A 744 -22.31 19.46 -4.21
N CYS A 745 -21.96 20.42 -5.07
CA CYS A 745 -22.64 20.67 -6.34
C CYS A 745 -22.69 19.43 -7.24
N GLU A 746 -21.64 18.59 -7.31
CA GLU A 746 -21.63 17.38 -8.14
C GLU A 746 -22.64 16.34 -7.67
N HIS A 747 -22.73 16.12 -6.35
CA HIS A 747 -23.68 15.17 -5.78
C HIS A 747 -25.14 15.63 -5.99
N LEU A 748 -25.42 16.92 -5.73
CA LEU A 748 -26.73 17.52 -5.99
C LEU A 748 -27.09 17.45 -7.48
N ALA A 749 -26.14 17.76 -8.37
CA ALA A 749 -26.35 17.69 -9.81
C ALA A 749 -26.67 16.27 -10.29
N TYR A 750 -25.93 15.27 -9.81
CA TYR A 750 -26.19 13.87 -10.11
C TYR A 750 -27.56 13.40 -9.58
N GLU A 751 -27.95 13.80 -8.37
CA GLU A 751 -29.24 13.48 -7.77
C GLU A 751 -30.41 14.07 -8.57
N ILE A 752 -30.31 15.35 -8.95
CA ILE A 752 -31.31 16.05 -9.78
C ILE A 752 -31.38 15.44 -11.18
N MET A 753 -30.23 15.18 -11.84
CA MET A 753 -30.18 14.48 -13.13
C MET A 753 -30.79 13.07 -13.09
N SER A 754 -30.70 12.38 -11.94
CA SER A 754 -31.26 11.04 -11.74
C SER A 754 -32.77 11.04 -11.45
N ARG A 755 -33.32 12.14 -10.94
CA ARG A 755 -34.73 12.27 -10.56
C ARG A 755 -35.61 12.95 -11.62
N ARG A 756 -35.08 13.93 -12.36
CA ARG A 756 -35.83 14.77 -13.32
C ARG A 756 -35.69 14.26 -14.76
N GLN A 757 -36.80 14.00 -15.44
CA GLN A 757 -36.82 13.67 -16.87
C GLN A 757 -36.50 14.90 -17.74
N PRO A 758 -36.05 14.73 -18.99
CA PRO A 758 -35.77 15.84 -19.90
C PRO A 758 -36.98 16.78 -20.06
N GLY A 759 -36.77 18.07 -19.78
CA GLY A 759 -37.81 19.11 -19.78
C GLY A 759 -38.41 19.43 -18.40
N GLU A 760 -38.03 18.72 -17.33
CA GLU A 760 -38.52 18.96 -15.96
C GLU A 760 -37.60 19.81 -15.07
N LEU A 761 -36.51 20.37 -15.62
CA LEU A 761 -35.55 21.16 -14.83
C LEU A 761 -36.05 22.59 -14.55
N THR A 762 -36.04 22.98 -13.28
CA THR A 762 -36.45 24.33 -12.85
C THR A 762 -35.24 25.25 -12.59
N ALA A 763 -35.49 26.56 -12.54
CA ALA A 763 -34.48 27.55 -12.17
C ALA A 763 -34.00 27.37 -10.72
N ASP A 764 -34.88 26.94 -9.81
CA ASP A 764 -34.55 26.67 -8.40
C ASP A 764 -33.59 25.47 -8.28
N ASP A 765 -33.83 24.38 -9.03
CA ASP A 765 -32.91 23.23 -9.11
C ASP A 765 -31.49 23.70 -9.56
N MET A 766 -31.42 24.69 -10.46
CA MET A 766 -30.14 25.26 -10.91
C MET A 766 -29.50 26.18 -9.88
N PHE A 767 -30.28 26.96 -9.15
CA PHE A 767 -29.76 27.84 -8.09
C PHE A 767 -29.17 27.02 -6.93
N GLU A 768 -29.85 25.94 -6.51
CA GLU A 768 -29.38 25.04 -5.46
C GLU A 768 -28.02 24.42 -5.81
N VAL A 769 -27.85 23.92 -7.04
CA VAL A 769 -26.60 23.31 -7.50
C VAL A 769 -25.50 24.35 -7.71
N LEU A 770 -25.79 25.43 -8.44
CA LEU A 770 -24.76 26.39 -8.89
C LEU A 770 -24.27 27.30 -7.76
N SER A 771 -25.09 27.58 -6.74
CA SER A 771 -24.65 28.30 -5.54
C SER A 771 -23.62 27.54 -4.70
N GLN A 772 -23.53 26.20 -4.84
CA GLN A 772 -22.56 25.36 -4.14
C GLN A 772 -21.24 25.17 -4.92
N THR A 773 -21.04 25.88 -6.02
CA THR A 773 -19.80 25.82 -6.81
C THR A 773 -18.64 26.56 -6.13
N PRO A 774 -17.38 26.09 -6.29
CA PRO A 774 -16.23 26.70 -5.65
C PRO A 774 -15.98 28.11 -6.19
N GLU A 775 -15.91 29.08 -5.29
CA GLU A 775 -15.66 30.49 -5.60
C GLU A 775 -14.32 30.70 -6.32
N VAL A 776 -14.34 31.41 -7.45
CA VAL A 776 -13.14 31.82 -8.19
C VAL A 776 -13.19 33.32 -8.45
N LEU A 777 -12.77 34.12 -7.46
CA LEU A 777 -12.59 35.57 -7.63
C LEU A 777 -11.49 35.85 -8.67
N PRO A 778 -11.78 36.51 -9.81
CA PRO A 778 -10.77 36.85 -10.80
C PRO A 778 -9.92 38.04 -10.33
N ALA A 779 -8.60 37.94 -10.46
CA ALA A 779 -7.65 38.99 -10.03
C ALA A 779 -7.76 40.34 -10.79
N ARG A 780 -8.64 40.42 -11.81
CA ARG A 780 -9.01 41.64 -12.55
C ARG A 780 -10.44 41.49 -13.10
N ALA A 781 -11.44 42.09 -12.45
CA ALA A 781 -12.80 42.18 -12.96
C ALA A 781 -13.05 43.51 -13.72
N ARG A 782 -13.94 43.50 -14.70
CA ARG A 782 -14.54 44.71 -15.30
C ARG A 782 -15.95 44.88 -14.75
N GLY A 783 -16.09 45.57 -13.63
CA GLY A 783 -17.39 45.73 -12.98
C GLY A 783 -17.28 46.08 -11.50
N ILE A 784 -18.42 46.43 -10.91
CA ILE A 784 -18.55 46.68 -9.47
C ILE A 784 -19.02 45.38 -8.81
N GLN A 785 -18.24 44.89 -7.85
CA GLN A 785 -18.55 43.72 -7.02
C GLN A 785 -19.16 44.18 -5.69
N THR A 786 -20.20 43.49 -5.24
CA THR A 786 -20.71 43.55 -3.86
C THR A 786 -20.04 42.47 -3.02
N GLU A 787 -20.12 42.57 -1.68
CA GLU A 787 -19.57 41.56 -0.77
C GLU A 787 -20.17 40.16 -1.03
N ASP A 788 -21.44 40.08 -1.41
CA ASP A 788 -22.16 38.84 -1.73
C ASP A 788 -22.08 38.41 -3.22
N SER A 789 -21.00 38.73 -3.93
CA SER A 789 -20.86 38.41 -5.37
C SER A 789 -20.12 37.09 -5.62
N HIS A 790 -20.71 36.21 -6.44
CA HIS A 790 -20.15 34.88 -6.77
C HIS A 790 -19.97 34.69 -8.28
N GLN A 791 -18.92 33.98 -8.68
CA GLN A 791 -18.65 33.64 -10.08
C GLN A 791 -18.07 32.22 -10.23
N TRP A 792 -18.61 31.48 -11.20
CA TRP A 792 -18.09 30.17 -11.61
C TRP A 792 -18.13 30.02 -13.13
N PHE A 793 -17.09 29.41 -13.71
CA PHE A 793 -16.93 29.24 -15.16
C PHE A 793 -16.66 27.78 -15.51
N SER A 794 -17.29 27.26 -16.57
CA SER A 794 -17.05 25.92 -17.11
C SER A 794 -17.15 25.87 -18.63
N GLY A 795 -16.48 24.90 -19.26
CA GLY A 795 -16.41 24.65 -20.70
C GLY A 795 -15.00 24.86 -21.26
N GLY A 796 -14.92 25.11 -22.56
CA GLY A 796 -13.69 25.40 -23.26
C GLY A 796 -13.09 26.76 -22.89
N TYR A 797 -11.82 26.94 -23.20
CA TYR A 797 -11.16 28.24 -23.21
C TYR A 797 -10.18 28.34 -24.39
N SER A 798 -9.92 29.58 -24.78
CA SER A 798 -8.91 29.96 -25.77
C SER A 798 -8.17 31.18 -25.22
N HIS A 799 -6.85 31.11 -25.12
CA HIS A 799 -6.01 32.21 -24.64
C HIS A 799 -4.62 32.18 -25.31
N GLY A 800 -4.45 32.99 -26.35
CA GLY A 800 -3.25 32.93 -27.20
C GLY A 800 -3.24 31.62 -27.99
N PRO A 801 -2.11 30.90 -28.08
CA PRO A 801 -2.01 29.63 -28.81
C PRO A 801 -2.54 28.42 -27.99
N MET A 802 -3.17 28.65 -26.84
CA MET A 802 -3.66 27.58 -25.95
C MET A 802 -5.18 27.49 -26.03
N VAL A 803 -5.67 26.36 -26.54
CA VAL A 803 -7.09 25.98 -26.60
C VAL A 803 -7.25 24.68 -25.81
N GLY A 804 -8.31 24.54 -25.02
CA GLY A 804 -8.56 23.31 -24.24
C GLY A 804 -9.74 23.41 -23.28
N VAL A 805 -10.00 22.36 -22.51
CA VAL A 805 -11.06 22.31 -21.48
C VAL A 805 -10.59 22.91 -20.14
N ARG A 806 -11.46 23.64 -19.43
CA ARG A 806 -11.14 24.23 -18.12
C ARG A 806 -11.06 23.17 -17.03
N ASN A 807 -10.15 23.38 -16.06
CA ASN A 807 -10.01 22.50 -14.89
C ASN A 807 -11.27 22.44 -14.02
N SER A 808 -12.08 23.51 -13.97
CA SER A 808 -13.41 23.50 -13.33
C SER A 808 -14.37 22.51 -13.98
N THR A 809 -14.31 22.32 -15.30
CA THR A 809 -15.13 21.36 -16.05
C THR A 809 -14.75 19.92 -15.75
N LEU A 810 -13.46 19.64 -15.66
CA LEU A 810 -12.95 18.32 -15.31
C LEU A 810 -13.14 17.97 -13.82
N ARG A 811 -13.30 18.99 -12.95
CA ARG A 811 -13.61 18.84 -11.51
C ARG A 811 -15.10 18.79 -11.21
N CYS A 812 -15.92 19.41 -12.05
CA CYS A 812 -17.36 19.53 -11.88
C CYS A 812 -18.14 19.03 -13.12
N PRO A 813 -17.91 17.80 -13.61
CA PRO A 813 -18.56 17.31 -14.82
C PRO A 813 -20.08 17.17 -14.69
N TRP A 814 -20.62 16.68 -13.57
CA TRP A 814 -22.08 16.50 -13.39
C TRP A 814 -22.80 17.84 -13.29
N THR A 815 -22.23 18.80 -12.55
CA THR A 815 -22.72 20.19 -12.48
C THR A 815 -22.69 20.86 -13.85
N THR A 816 -21.61 20.64 -14.61
CA THR A 816 -21.50 21.19 -15.97
C THR A 816 -22.53 20.57 -16.91
N ALA A 817 -22.70 19.25 -16.88
CA ALA A 817 -23.66 18.54 -17.71
C ALA A 817 -25.11 18.93 -17.41
N LEU A 818 -25.46 19.09 -16.13
CA LEU A 818 -26.77 19.58 -15.70
C LEU A 818 -27.03 21.01 -16.18
N ALA A 819 -26.05 21.92 -16.05
CA ALA A 819 -26.17 23.28 -16.55
C ALA A 819 -26.27 23.35 -18.09
N CYS A 820 -25.51 22.52 -18.82
CA CYS A 820 -25.61 22.42 -20.28
C CYS A 820 -26.96 21.85 -20.73
N ARG A 821 -27.49 20.86 -19.99
CA ARG A 821 -28.84 20.33 -20.21
C ARG A 821 -29.90 21.41 -19.98
N TYR A 822 -29.82 22.19 -18.90
CA TYR A 822 -30.74 23.31 -18.64
C TYR A 822 -30.71 24.35 -19.77
N VAL A 823 -29.52 24.78 -20.22
CA VAL A 823 -29.39 25.69 -21.37
C VAL A 823 -30.04 25.11 -22.63
N ARG A 824 -29.88 23.80 -22.89
CA ARG A 824 -30.50 23.12 -24.05
C ARG A 824 -32.00 22.91 -23.92
N GLU A 825 -32.54 22.77 -22.73
CA GLU A 825 -34.00 22.69 -22.49
C GLU A 825 -34.65 24.08 -22.68
N GLN A 826 -33.99 25.16 -22.22
CA GLN A 826 -34.49 26.54 -22.37
C GLN A 826 -34.25 27.13 -23.78
N ALA A 827 -33.14 26.77 -24.43
CA ALA A 827 -32.78 27.27 -25.76
C ALA A 827 -32.11 26.17 -26.63
N PRO A 828 -32.88 25.21 -27.18
CA PRO A 828 -32.34 24.08 -27.96
C PRO A 828 -31.56 24.50 -29.23
N TRP A 829 -31.80 25.70 -29.72
CA TRP A 829 -31.18 26.30 -30.90
C TRP A 829 -29.83 27.00 -30.61
N HIS A 830 -29.47 27.18 -29.33
CA HIS A 830 -28.31 27.99 -28.96
C HIS A 830 -26.99 27.20 -29.08
N ARG A 831 -25.98 27.82 -29.71
CA ARG A 831 -24.62 27.28 -29.80
C ARG A 831 -23.74 27.88 -28.70
N PHE A 832 -23.12 27.03 -27.89
CA PHE A 832 -22.27 27.45 -26.78
C PHE A 832 -21.21 26.38 -26.47
N GLY A 833 -20.02 26.85 -26.13
CA GLY A 833 -18.86 26.03 -25.72
C GLY A 833 -18.29 26.42 -24.36
N ALA A 834 -18.92 27.39 -23.68
CA ALA A 834 -18.64 27.73 -22.29
C ALA A 834 -19.91 28.29 -21.61
N ILE A 835 -19.94 28.16 -20.29
CA ILE A 835 -20.95 28.70 -19.39
C ILE A 835 -20.28 29.47 -18.25
N ALA A 836 -20.94 30.52 -17.78
CA ALA A 836 -20.57 31.28 -16.59
C ALA A 836 -21.80 31.53 -15.72
N PHE A 837 -21.75 31.09 -14.47
CA PHE A 837 -22.75 31.44 -13.46
C PHE A 837 -22.25 32.68 -12.70
N THR A 838 -23.09 33.71 -12.58
CA THR A 838 -22.76 34.94 -11.87
C THR A 838 -23.90 35.37 -10.94
N VAL A 839 -23.56 35.70 -9.70
CA VAL A 839 -24.49 36.19 -8.67
C VAL A 839 -24.05 37.61 -8.27
N ASN A 840 -25.01 38.53 -8.23
CA ASN A 840 -24.86 39.92 -7.77
C ASN A 840 -23.69 40.70 -8.41
N LEU A 841 -23.38 40.40 -9.68
CA LEU A 841 -22.31 41.05 -10.45
C LEU A 841 -22.83 42.17 -11.37
N LEU A 842 -22.34 43.40 -11.19
CA LEU A 842 -22.63 44.52 -12.08
C LEU A 842 -21.49 44.72 -13.09
N ALA A 843 -21.67 44.22 -14.33
CA ALA A 843 -20.72 44.44 -15.41
C ALA A 843 -20.88 45.84 -16.04
N GLU A 844 -19.78 46.58 -16.13
CA GLU A 844 -19.70 47.86 -16.83
C GLU A 844 -19.72 47.69 -18.36
N PRO A 845 -19.94 48.74 -19.17
CA PRO A 845 -19.94 48.63 -20.63
C PRO A 845 -18.67 47.98 -21.20
N HIS A 846 -18.84 46.82 -21.85
CA HIS A 846 -17.75 46.05 -22.45
C HIS A 846 -18.18 45.31 -23.73
N VAL A 847 -17.21 44.68 -24.39
CA VAL A 847 -17.41 43.74 -25.50
C VAL A 847 -16.59 42.48 -25.26
N ASP A 848 -17.15 41.33 -25.64
CA ASP A 848 -16.52 40.03 -25.52
C ASP A 848 -15.73 39.70 -26.79
N ALA A 849 -14.66 40.47 -27.01
CA ALA A 849 -13.85 40.42 -28.23
C ALA A 849 -13.14 39.07 -28.50
N HIS A 850 -13.18 38.12 -27.55
CA HIS A 850 -12.62 36.78 -27.67
C HIS A 850 -13.67 35.69 -27.94
N ASN A 851 -14.97 36.03 -27.95
CA ASN A 851 -16.02 35.08 -28.35
C ASN A 851 -16.12 35.00 -29.88
N ASP A 852 -16.63 33.87 -30.39
CA ASP A 852 -16.79 33.64 -31.82
C ASP A 852 -17.69 34.74 -32.44
N PRO A 853 -17.25 35.42 -33.51
CA PRO A 853 -17.97 36.56 -34.08
C PRO A 853 -19.27 36.18 -34.80
N ASN A 854 -19.49 34.90 -35.08
CA ASN A 854 -20.71 34.35 -35.67
C ASN A 854 -21.62 33.68 -34.61
N SER A 855 -21.29 33.85 -33.32
CA SER A 855 -22.09 33.38 -32.19
C SER A 855 -22.74 34.55 -31.45
N ASN A 856 -23.85 34.25 -30.77
CA ASN A 856 -24.43 35.14 -29.77
C ASN A 856 -24.09 34.64 -28.36
N ASN A 857 -24.14 35.52 -27.37
CA ASN A 857 -24.19 35.14 -25.96
C ASN A 857 -25.67 35.01 -25.55
N LEU A 858 -26.00 34.02 -24.73
CA LEU A 858 -27.32 33.85 -24.11
C LEU A 858 -27.20 34.04 -22.59
N VAL A 859 -28.10 34.79 -21.99
CA VAL A 859 -28.21 34.97 -20.53
C VAL A 859 -29.57 34.45 -20.07
N LEU A 860 -29.57 33.49 -19.16
CA LEU A 860 -30.76 32.92 -18.54
C LEU A 860 -30.86 33.42 -17.07
N PRO A 861 -32.01 33.92 -16.63
CA PRO A 861 -32.24 34.22 -15.21
C PRO A 861 -32.38 32.90 -14.43
N ILE A 862 -31.70 32.83 -13.29
CA ILE A 862 -31.73 31.67 -12.37
C ILE A 862 -32.50 32.01 -11.09
N THR A 863 -32.52 33.28 -10.67
CA THR A 863 -33.40 33.79 -9.60
C THR A 863 -34.41 34.79 -10.15
N SER A 864 -35.50 35.02 -9.39
CA SER A 864 -36.44 36.10 -9.65
C SER A 864 -35.93 37.41 -9.03
N PHE A 865 -35.59 38.39 -9.88
CA PHE A 865 -35.16 39.74 -9.47
C PHE A 865 -35.93 40.80 -10.26
N LYS A 866 -36.05 42.01 -9.71
CA LYS A 866 -36.70 43.13 -10.39
C LYS A 866 -35.67 44.02 -11.08
N ARG A 867 -36.00 44.53 -12.27
CA ARG A 867 -35.07 45.32 -13.11
C ARG A 867 -33.85 44.44 -13.46
N GLY A 868 -32.65 45.00 -13.70
CA GLY A 868 -31.46 44.15 -13.91
C GLY A 868 -31.24 43.51 -15.27
N GLY A 869 -31.93 44.01 -16.30
CA GLY A 869 -31.78 43.60 -17.70
C GLY A 869 -30.39 43.85 -18.29
N LEU A 870 -30.25 43.64 -19.59
CA LEU A 870 -29.01 43.88 -20.33
C LEU A 870 -29.14 45.16 -21.17
N TRP A 871 -28.31 46.16 -20.89
CA TRP A 871 -28.15 47.30 -21.79
C TRP A 871 -27.27 46.89 -22.97
N LEU A 872 -27.72 47.19 -24.19
CA LEU A 872 -27.03 46.90 -25.45
C LEU A 872 -26.95 48.17 -26.29
N ALA A 873 -25.77 48.52 -26.80
CA ALA A 873 -25.57 49.71 -27.62
C ALA A 873 -26.35 49.63 -28.94
N ASP A 874 -27.16 50.65 -29.20
CA ASP A 874 -28.13 50.72 -30.29
C ASP A 874 -28.35 52.20 -30.63
N LYS A 875 -28.14 52.55 -31.91
CA LYS A 875 -28.28 53.92 -32.40
C LYS A 875 -29.73 54.43 -32.38
N ALA A 876 -30.71 53.52 -32.38
CA ALA A 876 -32.14 53.84 -32.25
C ALA A 876 -32.64 53.77 -30.80
N GLY A 877 -31.80 53.31 -29.86
CA GLY A 877 -32.17 53.11 -28.47
C GLY A 877 -32.38 54.41 -27.68
N SER A 878 -33.21 54.36 -26.64
CA SER A 878 -33.61 55.51 -25.83
C SER A 878 -32.77 55.73 -24.57
N SER A 879 -31.91 54.76 -24.19
CA SER A 879 -31.17 54.73 -22.93
C SER A 879 -29.68 55.04 -23.16
N PRO A 880 -29.22 56.29 -22.96
CA PRO A 880 -27.82 56.65 -23.15
C PRO A 880 -26.91 56.12 -22.04
N ARG A 881 -25.71 55.66 -22.39
CA ARG A 881 -24.57 55.46 -21.47
C ARG A 881 -23.32 56.18 -21.97
N THR A 882 -22.45 56.57 -21.06
CA THR A 882 -21.13 57.13 -21.41
C THR A 882 -20.11 55.99 -21.43
N ILE A 883 -19.44 55.80 -22.57
CA ILE A 883 -18.34 54.85 -22.75
C ILE A 883 -17.13 55.66 -23.22
N ASP A 884 -16.02 55.60 -22.49
CA ASP A 884 -14.77 56.33 -22.79
C ASP A 884 -14.99 57.82 -23.13
N GLY A 885 -15.84 58.50 -22.34
CA GLY A 885 -16.21 59.91 -22.50
C GLY A 885 -17.21 60.20 -23.63
N THR A 886 -17.58 59.22 -24.45
CA THR A 886 -18.54 59.36 -25.55
C THR A 886 -19.94 58.90 -25.13
N ARG A 887 -20.97 59.69 -25.44
CA ARG A 887 -22.38 59.32 -25.20
C ARG A 887 -22.85 58.34 -26.28
N VAL A 888 -23.08 57.09 -25.90
CA VAL A 888 -23.58 56.02 -26.76
C VAL A 888 -25.05 55.75 -26.41
N MET A 889 -25.93 55.79 -27.40
CA MET A 889 -27.32 55.36 -27.22
C MET A 889 -27.40 53.84 -27.13
N GLY A 890 -28.41 53.32 -26.44
CA GLY A 890 -28.64 51.90 -26.30
C GLY A 890 -30.05 51.55 -25.84
N THR A 891 -30.36 50.27 -25.92
CA THR A 891 -31.66 49.68 -25.62
C THR A 891 -31.48 48.69 -24.47
N VAL A 892 -32.37 48.75 -23.47
CA VAL A 892 -32.38 47.81 -22.34
C VAL A 892 -33.28 46.63 -22.68
N LEU A 893 -32.69 45.45 -22.74
CA LEU A 893 -33.39 44.17 -22.91
C LEU A 893 -33.81 43.65 -21.53
N SER A 894 -35.08 43.35 -21.34
CA SER A 894 -35.62 42.75 -20.12
C SER A 894 -35.64 41.21 -20.21
N PHE A 895 -35.76 40.55 -19.06
CA PHE A 895 -35.90 39.09 -18.95
C PHE A 895 -37.37 38.62 -19.03
N ASP A 896 -38.30 39.49 -19.46
CA ASP A 896 -39.75 39.18 -19.49
C ASP A 896 -40.07 38.06 -20.51
N GLY A 897 -39.21 37.85 -21.51
CA GLY A 897 -39.25 36.73 -22.45
C GLY A 897 -38.43 35.50 -22.02
N GLY A 898 -38.04 35.40 -20.73
CA GLY A 898 -37.16 34.36 -20.23
C GLY A 898 -35.68 34.72 -20.43
N GLY A 899 -35.07 34.28 -21.52
CA GLY A 899 -33.64 34.48 -21.81
C GLY A 899 -33.33 35.70 -22.69
N ILE A 900 -32.18 36.34 -22.48
CA ILE A 900 -31.66 37.42 -23.34
C ILE A 900 -30.55 36.87 -24.24
N CYS A 901 -30.77 36.88 -25.55
CA CYS A 901 -29.77 36.53 -26.56
C CYS A 901 -29.25 37.80 -27.25
N PHE A 902 -27.92 37.98 -27.32
CA PHE A 902 -27.32 39.21 -27.85
C PHE A 902 -25.96 38.97 -28.52
N ASN A 903 -25.53 39.91 -29.37
CA ASN A 903 -24.25 39.83 -30.06
C ASN A 903 -23.09 40.28 -29.14
N PRO A 904 -22.09 39.44 -28.84
CA PRO A 904 -20.98 39.75 -27.94
C PRO A 904 -20.07 40.90 -28.40
N ARG A 905 -20.11 41.26 -29.69
CA ARG A 905 -19.31 42.33 -30.30
C ARG A 905 -19.93 43.72 -30.15
N VAL A 906 -21.19 43.81 -29.73
CA VAL A 906 -21.87 45.08 -29.47
C VAL A 906 -21.61 45.48 -28.00
N PRO A 907 -21.24 46.74 -27.71
CA PRO A 907 -21.03 47.18 -26.33
C PRO A 907 -22.27 46.94 -25.47
N HIS A 908 -22.10 46.24 -24.36
CA HIS A 908 -23.19 45.82 -23.48
C HIS A 908 -22.80 45.92 -22.00
N ALA A 909 -23.80 46.03 -21.13
CA ALA A 909 -23.61 46.21 -19.70
C ALA A 909 -24.81 45.68 -18.90
N THR A 910 -24.59 45.34 -17.64
CA THR A 910 -25.68 45.00 -16.72
C THR A 910 -26.44 46.27 -16.31
N GLU A 911 -27.77 46.25 -16.31
CA GLU A 911 -28.59 47.28 -15.65
C GLU A 911 -28.66 47.05 -14.14
N ARG A 912 -28.95 48.10 -13.37
CA ARG A 912 -29.15 47.93 -11.92
C ARG A 912 -30.45 47.17 -11.63
N TRP A 913 -30.41 46.34 -10.59
CA TRP A 913 -31.49 45.44 -10.18
C TRP A 913 -31.88 45.65 -8.71
N GLU A 914 -32.97 45.00 -8.31
CA GLU A 914 -33.48 44.91 -6.93
C GLU A 914 -33.73 43.43 -6.61
N GLY A 915 -33.21 42.96 -5.45
CA GLY A 915 -33.18 41.54 -5.06
C GLY A 915 -31.84 40.86 -5.42
N ASP A 916 -31.77 39.53 -5.24
CA ASP A 916 -30.58 38.75 -5.60
C ASP A 916 -30.61 38.33 -7.07
N ARG A 917 -29.61 38.79 -7.84
CA ARG A 917 -29.52 38.55 -9.28
C ARG A 917 -28.53 37.44 -9.59
N ALA A 918 -29.02 36.22 -9.75
CA ALA A 918 -28.27 35.08 -10.28
C ALA A 918 -28.64 34.84 -11.75
N VAL A 919 -27.62 34.76 -12.61
CA VAL A 919 -27.80 34.45 -14.05
C VAL A 919 -26.78 33.42 -14.53
N LEU A 920 -27.18 32.61 -15.50
CA LEU A 920 -26.32 31.68 -16.23
C LEU A 920 -26.11 32.21 -17.65
N VAL A 921 -24.85 32.48 -18.00
CA VAL A 921 -24.42 33.00 -19.31
C VAL A 921 -23.82 31.86 -20.14
N ALA A 922 -24.41 31.54 -21.29
CA ALA A 922 -23.92 30.53 -22.22
C ALA A 922 -23.36 31.20 -23.49
N PHE A 923 -22.08 30.95 -23.79
CA PHE A 923 -21.34 31.63 -24.86
C PHE A 923 -20.37 30.69 -25.58
N LEU A 924 -19.82 31.13 -26.72
CA LEU A 924 -18.86 30.37 -27.51
C LEU A 924 -17.52 31.12 -27.58
N PRO A 925 -16.47 30.67 -26.85
CA PRO A 925 -15.11 31.17 -27.05
C PRO A 925 -14.62 30.94 -28.49
N GLY A 926 -13.92 31.91 -29.07
CA GLY A 926 -13.35 31.78 -30.41
C GLY A 926 -12.18 30.79 -30.45
N GLY A 927 -12.10 30.00 -31.52
CA GLY A 927 -11.01 29.03 -31.74
C GLY A 927 -11.24 27.64 -31.14
N LEU A 928 -12.41 27.34 -30.56
CA LEU A 928 -12.71 25.97 -30.07
C LEU A 928 -12.78 24.91 -31.20
N ASP A 929 -12.85 25.32 -32.46
CA ASP A 929 -12.69 24.41 -33.61
C ASP A 929 -11.30 23.75 -33.66
N GLU A 930 -10.30 24.31 -32.97
CA GLU A 930 -8.94 23.77 -32.82
C GLU A 930 -8.80 22.80 -31.62
N LEU A 931 -9.88 22.52 -30.87
CA LEU A 931 -9.85 21.53 -29.78
C LEU A 931 -9.42 20.15 -30.28
N GLU A 932 -8.49 19.51 -29.55
CA GLU A 932 -8.09 18.12 -29.76
C GLU A 932 -9.29 17.15 -29.68
N GLN A 933 -9.21 16.03 -30.39
CA GLN A 933 -10.33 15.10 -30.54
C GLN A 933 -10.83 14.52 -29.20
N CYS A 934 -9.95 14.35 -28.21
CA CYS A 934 -10.32 13.93 -26.86
C CYS A 934 -11.07 15.01 -26.08
N ASP A 935 -10.60 16.26 -26.13
CA ASP A 935 -11.26 17.39 -25.46
C ASP A 935 -12.63 17.68 -26.09
N ARG A 936 -12.74 17.53 -27.42
CA ARG A 936 -14.02 17.63 -28.14
C ARG A 936 -15.01 16.57 -27.68
N ALA A 937 -14.59 15.31 -27.58
CA ALA A 937 -15.45 14.23 -27.07
C ALA A 937 -15.95 14.49 -25.64
N ILE A 938 -15.13 15.08 -24.77
CA ILE A 938 -15.54 15.50 -23.41
C ILE A 938 -16.59 16.61 -23.49
N MET A 939 -16.39 17.62 -24.34
CA MET A 939 -17.34 18.73 -24.50
C MET A 939 -18.69 18.25 -25.05
N ASP A 940 -18.68 17.35 -26.03
CA ASP A 940 -19.88 16.78 -26.64
C ASP A 940 -20.65 15.89 -25.63
N GLU A 941 -19.95 15.09 -24.82
CA GLU A 941 -20.55 14.25 -23.76
C GLU A 941 -21.19 15.09 -22.65
N LEU A 942 -20.52 16.17 -22.21
CA LEU A 942 -21.07 17.12 -21.25
C LEU A 942 -22.22 17.95 -21.84
N GLY A 943 -22.51 17.82 -23.13
CA GLY A 943 -23.67 18.39 -23.78
C GLY A 943 -23.52 19.83 -24.24
N PHE A 944 -22.29 20.32 -24.44
CA PHE A 944 -22.04 21.58 -25.14
C PHE A 944 -22.43 21.46 -26.63
N VAL A 945 -22.79 22.58 -27.27
CA VAL A 945 -23.27 22.61 -28.66
C VAL A 945 -22.33 23.50 -29.48
N THR A 946 -21.21 22.90 -29.92
CA THR A 946 -20.15 23.61 -30.64
C THR A 946 -20.46 23.71 -32.15
N SER A 947 -20.99 22.64 -32.77
CA SER A 947 -21.44 22.61 -34.18
C SER A 947 -22.91 23.00 -34.37
N ALA A 948 -23.31 23.32 -35.61
CA ALA A 948 -24.71 23.59 -35.97
C ALA A 948 -25.45 22.30 -36.40
N CYS A 949 -26.77 22.20 -36.12
CA CYS A 949 -27.59 21.05 -36.50
C CYS A 949 -28.97 21.48 -37.04
N ALA A 950 -29.58 20.66 -37.92
CA ALA A 950 -30.79 20.95 -38.68
C ALA A 950 -31.99 20.05 -38.29
N THR A 951 -33.22 20.47 -38.65
CA THR A 951 -34.49 19.90 -38.16
C THR A 951 -35.24 19.01 -39.18
N ALA A 952 -36.32 18.33 -38.73
CA ALA A 952 -36.88 17.10 -39.31
C ALA A 952 -38.19 17.24 -40.13
N ASN A 953 -38.62 16.16 -40.82
CA ASN A 953 -40.03 15.83 -41.16
C ASN A 953 -40.20 14.38 -41.71
N ALA A 954 -41.44 13.86 -41.84
CA ALA A 954 -41.75 12.42 -42.02
C ALA A 954 -42.80 12.07 -43.10
N ALA A 955 -42.70 10.86 -43.69
CA ALA A 955 -43.79 10.06 -44.31
C ALA A 955 -43.29 8.63 -44.66
N SER A 956 -44.19 7.63 -44.72
CA SER A 956 -43.82 6.20 -44.81
C SER A 956 -43.39 5.72 -46.20
N GLN A 957 -42.20 5.13 -46.28
CA GLN A 957 -41.70 4.30 -47.39
C GLN A 957 -41.43 2.88 -46.89
N PRO A 958 -41.34 1.85 -47.77
CA PRO A 958 -40.85 0.53 -47.36
C PRO A 958 -39.45 0.69 -46.75
N VAL A 959 -39.34 0.41 -45.45
CA VAL A 959 -38.11 0.63 -44.72
C VAL A 959 -37.16 -0.53 -44.93
N LYS A 960 -35.91 -0.20 -45.25
CA LYS A 960 -34.83 -1.18 -45.21
C LYS A 960 -34.53 -1.42 -43.73
N PHE A 961 -34.95 -2.57 -43.23
CA PHE A 961 -34.73 -2.95 -41.85
C PHE A 961 -33.50 -3.85 -41.74
N THR A 962 -32.75 -3.68 -40.66
CA THR A 962 -31.74 -4.62 -40.19
C THR A 962 -32.06 -4.94 -38.74
N ALA A 963 -32.43 -6.18 -38.47
CA ALA A 963 -32.70 -6.68 -37.13
C ALA A 963 -31.63 -7.71 -36.76
N GLU A 964 -31.06 -7.57 -35.56
CA GLU A 964 -30.05 -8.49 -35.06
C GLU A 964 -30.61 -9.26 -33.86
N PHE A 965 -30.74 -10.58 -34.04
CA PHE A 965 -31.28 -11.49 -33.05
C PHE A 965 -30.16 -12.27 -32.39
N GLY A 966 -30.15 -12.28 -31.06
CA GLY A 966 -29.34 -13.16 -30.26
C GLY A 966 -30.08 -14.47 -30.02
N VAL A 967 -29.70 -15.52 -30.74
CA VAL A 967 -30.18 -16.89 -30.51
C VAL A 967 -29.44 -17.46 -29.30
N ARG A 968 -30.16 -17.84 -28.25
CA ARG A 968 -29.55 -18.35 -27.01
C ARG A 968 -28.95 -19.75 -27.18
N TRP A 969 -28.02 -20.08 -26.30
CA TRP A 969 -27.48 -21.43 -26.15
C TRP A 969 -28.55 -22.40 -25.62
N SER A 970 -28.55 -23.65 -26.08
CA SER A 970 -29.16 -24.74 -25.28
C SER A 970 -28.24 -25.10 -24.10
N PRO A 971 -28.76 -25.70 -23.02
CA PRO A 971 -27.94 -26.19 -21.90
C PRO A 971 -26.88 -27.21 -22.34
N GLU A 972 -27.19 -28.08 -23.30
CA GLU A 972 -26.28 -29.11 -23.82
C GLU A 972 -25.18 -28.49 -24.70
N GLU A 973 -25.56 -27.57 -25.59
CA GLU A 973 -24.64 -26.92 -26.53
C GLU A 973 -23.66 -25.95 -25.84
N PHE A 974 -24.08 -25.33 -24.74
CA PHE A 974 -23.19 -24.53 -23.89
C PHE A 974 -22.05 -25.40 -23.31
N VAL A 975 -22.35 -26.64 -22.93
CA VAL A 975 -21.40 -27.57 -22.30
C VAL A 975 -20.39 -28.11 -23.31
N GLU A 976 -20.78 -28.38 -24.56
CA GLU A 976 -19.87 -28.84 -25.60
C GLU A 976 -18.78 -27.81 -25.96
N GLN A 977 -19.07 -26.52 -25.80
CA GLN A 977 -18.13 -25.43 -26.11
C GLN A 977 -17.36 -24.86 -24.90
N ASP A 978 -17.86 -25.03 -23.66
CA ASP A 978 -17.16 -24.64 -22.41
C ASP A 978 -16.30 -25.81 -21.82
N ALA A 979 -16.10 -26.88 -22.60
CA ALA A 979 -15.41 -28.12 -22.21
C ALA A 979 -13.91 -27.98 -21.85
N GLU A 980 -13.36 -26.76 -21.81
CA GLU A 980 -12.00 -26.46 -21.32
C GLU A 980 -11.93 -26.08 -19.82
N HIS A 981 -13.06 -26.04 -19.10
CA HIS A 981 -13.09 -25.81 -17.64
C HIS A 981 -12.21 -26.84 -16.91
N ALA A 982 -11.28 -26.41 -16.05
CA ALA A 982 -10.28 -27.30 -15.46
C ALA A 982 -10.89 -28.28 -14.43
N ASP A 983 -11.92 -27.83 -13.71
CA ASP A 983 -12.70 -28.66 -12.78
C ASP A 983 -13.92 -29.24 -13.50
N GLN A 984 -13.75 -30.43 -14.07
CA GLN A 984 -14.79 -31.16 -14.81
C GLN A 984 -15.92 -31.70 -13.90
N GLY A 985 -15.76 -31.66 -12.57
CA GLY A 985 -16.75 -32.13 -11.60
C GLY A 985 -17.77 -31.07 -11.18
N LEU A 986 -17.41 -29.79 -11.31
CA LEU A 986 -18.19 -28.67 -10.77
C LEU A 986 -19.64 -28.60 -11.26
N PHE A 987 -19.93 -28.99 -12.51
CA PHE A 987 -21.30 -29.01 -13.03
C PHE A 987 -22.19 -30.02 -12.28
N ASN A 988 -21.68 -31.23 -12.03
CA ASN A 988 -22.42 -32.25 -11.29
C ASN A 988 -22.68 -31.79 -9.86
N ASP A 989 -21.69 -31.15 -9.21
CA ASP A 989 -21.86 -30.57 -7.88
C ASP A 989 -22.86 -29.38 -7.85
N LEU A 990 -22.98 -28.62 -8.94
CA LEU A 990 -23.98 -27.55 -9.08
C LEU A 990 -25.40 -28.10 -9.25
N VAL A 991 -25.57 -29.21 -9.97
CA VAL A 991 -26.86 -29.86 -10.19
C VAL A 991 -27.32 -30.66 -8.97
N GLN A 992 -26.40 -31.37 -8.30
CA GLN A 992 -26.68 -32.14 -7.08
C GLN A 992 -26.75 -31.26 -5.83
N GLY A 993 -26.15 -30.06 -5.88
CA GLY A 993 -25.98 -29.16 -4.74
C GLY A 993 -24.81 -29.57 -3.84
N PHE A 994 -24.35 -28.62 -3.03
CA PHE A 994 -23.16 -28.82 -2.19
C PHE A 994 -23.52 -29.27 -0.78
N ASP A 995 -22.88 -30.36 -0.31
CA ASP A 995 -22.94 -30.78 1.09
C ASP A 995 -22.13 -29.85 2.02
N LEU A 996 -22.55 -29.79 3.30
CA LEU A 996 -21.88 -29.02 4.36
C LEU A 996 -20.97 -29.86 5.27
N VAL A 997 -20.96 -31.18 5.10
CA VAL A 997 -20.22 -32.18 5.89
C VAL A 997 -19.56 -33.20 4.96
N GLY A 998 -18.71 -34.07 5.50
CA GLY A 998 -18.07 -35.14 4.73
C GLY A 998 -16.82 -34.68 3.99
N LYS A 999 -16.43 -35.42 2.93
CA LYS A 999 -15.27 -35.08 2.10
C LYS A 999 -15.70 -34.12 1.00
N LEU A 1000 -15.11 -32.91 0.98
CA LEU A 1000 -15.34 -31.95 -0.09
C LEU A 1000 -14.83 -32.50 -1.43
N PRO A 1001 -15.50 -32.22 -2.57
CA PRO A 1001 -15.04 -32.68 -3.87
C PRO A 1001 -13.70 -32.03 -4.25
N GLU A 1002 -12.86 -32.80 -4.95
CA GLU A 1002 -11.54 -32.35 -5.42
C GLU A 1002 -11.67 -31.67 -6.79
N SER A 1003 -11.14 -30.47 -6.93
CA SER A 1003 -11.17 -29.69 -8.17
C SER A 1003 -10.05 -30.06 -9.14
N GLY A 1004 -8.93 -30.60 -8.63
CA GLY A 1004 -7.68 -30.77 -9.39
C GLY A 1004 -6.91 -29.47 -9.64
N PHE A 1005 -7.56 -28.31 -9.48
CA PHE A 1005 -7.02 -26.97 -9.72
C PHE A 1005 -6.22 -26.43 -8.52
N PHE A 1006 -6.68 -26.67 -7.30
CA PHE A 1006 -6.04 -26.14 -6.10
C PHE A 1006 -4.84 -26.97 -5.61
N LYS A 1007 -3.93 -26.35 -4.85
CA LYS A 1007 -2.77 -27.04 -4.29
C LYS A 1007 -3.19 -28.18 -3.36
N LYS A 1008 -2.83 -29.42 -3.70
CA LYS A 1008 -3.08 -30.60 -2.85
C LYS A 1008 -2.53 -30.38 -1.44
N LYS A 1009 -3.40 -30.43 -0.44
CA LYS A 1009 -3.08 -30.29 0.99
C LYS A 1009 -4.22 -30.84 1.82
N PHE A 1010 -4.09 -32.11 2.18
CA PHE A 1010 -5.09 -32.84 2.93
C PHE A 1010 -5.24 -32.30 4.37
N ARG A 1011 -6.49 -32.14 4.80
CA ARG A 1011 -6.93 -31.80 6.16
C ARG A 1011 -8.12 -32.70 6.51
N PRO A 1012 -7.95 -33.70 7.39
CA PRO A 1012 -9.04 -34.58 7.79
C PRO A 1012 -10.08 -33.84 8.64
N ALA A 1013 -11.32 -34.34 8.62
CA ALA A 1013 -12.33 -33.99 9.62
C ALA A 1013 -11.85 -34.34 11.04
N SER A 1014 -12.22 -33.52 12.02
CA SER A 1014 -11.91 -33.73 13.44
C SER A 1014 -13.08 -34.37 14.21
N MET A 1015 -14.15 -34.74 13.52
CA MET A 1015 -15.37 -35.39 14.03
C MET A 1015 -15.98 -36.22 12.90
N LEU A 1016 -16.55 -37.39 13.19
CA LEU A 1016 -17.29 -38.15 12.17
C LEU A 1016 -18.68 -37.57 11.98
N GLU A 1017 -19.27 -37.74 10.78
CA GLU A 1017 -20.65 -37.30 10.57
C GLU A 1017 -21.63 -38.02 11.50
N ALA A 1018 -21.43 -39.32 11.76
CA ALA A 1018 -22.26 -40.09 12.70
C ALA A 1018 -22.28 -39.47 14.12
N ASP A 1019 -21.12 -39.04 14.62
CA ASP A 1019 -20.99 -38.37 15.92
C ASP A 1019 -21.69 -37.00 15.92
N LEU A 1020 -21.61 -36.28 14.80
CA LEU A 1020 -22.34 -35.02 14.60
C LEU A 1020 -23.86 -35.25 14.66
N ARG A 1021 -24.39 -36.28 13.98
CA ARG A 1021 -25.83 -36.62 14.02
C ARG A 1021 -26.26 -37.01 15.43
N GLN A 1022 -25.54 -37.91 16.11
CA GLN A 1022 -25.86 -38.35 17.49
C GLN A 1022 -25.72 -37.23 18.54
N GLY A 1023 -24.92 -36.21 18.25
CA GLY A 1023 -24.76 -35.01 19.07
C GLY A 1023 -25.73 -33.87 18.73
N ALA A 1024 -26.40 -33.91 17.57
CA ALA A 1024 -27.11 -32.75 17.02
C ALA A 1024 -28.27 -32.32 17.91
N ASP A 1025 -29.16 -33.23 18.32
CA ASP A 1025 -30.39 -32.88 19.06
C ASP A 1025 -30.09 -32.15 20.38
N ARG A 1026 -29.15 -32.70 21.17
CA ARG A 1026 -28.65 -32.07 22.40
C ARG A 1026 -27.98 -30.71 22.14
N ALA A 1027 -27.30 -30.56 21.00
CA ALA A 1027 -26.73 -29.28 20.59
C ALA A 1027 -27.79 -28.27 20.14
N ARG A 1028 -28.91 -28.72 19.54
CA ARG A 1028 -30.05 -27.86 19.19
C ARG A 1028 -30.72 -27.29 20.44
N GLU A 1029 -31.04 -28.13 21.41
CA GLU A 1029 -31.64 -27.71 22.69
C GLU A 1029 -30.76 -26.66 23.39
N ALA A 1030 -29.45 -26.94 23.51
CA ALA A 1030 -28.49 -25.99 24.07
C ALA A 1030 -28.38 -24.68 23.25
N THR A 1031 -28.49 -24.75 21.92
CA THR A 1031 -28.47 -23.56 21.06
C THR A 1031 -29.74 -22.73 21.25
N LEU A 1032 -30.93 -23.35 21.26
CA LEU A 1032 -32.21 -22.66 21.50
C LEU A 1032 -32.24 -22.01 22.89
N ALA A 1033 -31.73 -22.69 23.92
CA ALA A 1033 -31.65 -22.17 25.28
C ALA A 1033 -30.64 -21.02 25.48
N THR A 1034 -29.69 -20.83 24.55
CA THR A 1034 -28.63 -19.80 24.64
C THR A 1034 -28.79 -18.65 23.63
N VAL A 1035 -29.80 -18.71 22.76
CA VAL A 1035 -30.18 -17.59 21.89
C VAL A 1035 -31.01 -16.60 22.69
N GLY A 1036 -30.36 -15.52 23.12
CA GLY A 1036 -30.98 -14.32 23.68
C GLY A 1036 -30.56 -13.07 22.90
N PRO A 1037 -31.03 -11.88 23.33
CA PRO A 1037 -30.70 -10.61 22.70
C PRO A 1037 -29.19 -10.34 22.66
N ALA A 1038 -28.76 -9.58 21.66
CA ALA A 1038 -27.43 -9.01 21.59
C ALA A 1038 -27.25 -7.85 22.58
N ASP A 1039 -25.99 -7.51 22.88
CA ASP A 1039 -25.64 -6.34 23.71
C ASP A 1039 -26.08 -4.99 23.07
N ASP A 1040 -26.37 -4.98 21.77
CA ASP A 1040 -26.87 -3.82 21.01
C ASP A 1040 -28.12 -4.23 20.19
N PRO A 1041 -29.32 -3.68 20.51
CA PRO A 1041 -30.56 -3.97 19.79
C PRO A 1041 -30.51 -3.67 18.28
N VAL A 1042 -29.64 -2.78 17.83
CA VAL A 1042 -29.49 -2.46 16.40
C VAL A 1042 -28.92 -3.65 15.63
N ILE A 1043 -28.13 -4.51 16.30
CA ILE A 1043 -27.60 -5.75 15.70
C ILE A 1043 -28.72 -6.77 15.51
N ASP A 1044 -29.59 -6.96 16.50
CA ASP A 1044 -30.70 -7.92 16.42
C ASP A 1044 -31.72 -7.52 15.34
N GLU A 1045 -32.15 -6.26 15.31
CA GLU A 1045 -33.05 -5.77 14.25
C GLU A 1045 -32.35 -5.82 12.88
N GLY A 1046 -31.04 -5.51 12.80
CA GLY A 1046 -30.27 -5.64 11.56
C GLY A 1046 -30.17 -7.08 11.04
N VAL A 1047 -30.04 -8.06 11.92
CA VAL A 1047 -30.04 -9.50 11.58
C VAL A 1047 -31.43 -9.96 11.15
N LEU A 1048 -32.49 -9.54 11.86
CA LEU A 1048 -33.87 -9.84 11.49
C LEU A 1048 -34.20 -9.26 10.10
N GLN A 1049 -33.92 -7.97 9.88
CA GLN A 1049 -34.14 -7.29 8.61
C GLN A 1049 -33.36 -7.91 7.45
N ALA A 1050 -32.12 -8.35 7.67
CA ALA A 1050 -31.35 -9.08 6.67
C ALA A 1050 -31.93 -10.47 6.38
N THR A 1051 -32.41 -11.17 7.41
CA THR A 1051 -33.00 -12.51 7.27
C THR A 1051 -34.36 -12.46 6.58
N LEU A 1052 -35.22 -11.50 6.92
CA LEU A 1052 -36.50 -11.27 6.23
C LEU A 1052 -36.29 -10.94 4.74
N LYS A 1053 -35.28 -10.13 4.39
CA LYS A 1053 -34.91 -9.91 2.98
C LYS A 1053 -34.42 -11.17 2.26
N GLU A 1054 -33.84 -12.15 2.97
CA GLU A 1054 -33.52 -13.47 2.38
C GLU A 1054 -34.78 -14.35 2.21
N VAL A 1055 -35.80 -14.16 3.06
CA VAL A 1055 -37.13 -14.81 2.93
C VAL A 1055 -37.93 -14.22 1.77
N ASP A 1056 -38.01 -12.89 1.66
CA ASP A 1056 -38.66 -12.18 0.54
C ASP A 1056 -38.05 -12.55 -0.81
N ALA A 1057 -36.75 -12.86 -0.83
CA ALA A 1057 -36.02 -13.32 -2.00
C ALA A 1057 -36.15 -14.83 -2.30
N GLY A 1058 -36.88 -15.60 -1.47
CA GLY A 1058 -37.08 -17.05 -1.63
C GLY A 1058 -35.84 -17.92 -1.33
N VAL A 1059 -34.78 -17.34 -0.74
CA VAL A 1059 -33.52 -18.04 -0.43
C VAL A 1059 -33.57 -18.69 0.97
N VAL A 1060 -34.43 -18.17 1.84
CA VAL A 1060 -34.67 -18.66 3.20
C VAL A 1060 -36.16 -18.96 3.40
N GLU A 1061 -36.45 -19.99 4.17
CA GLU A 1061 -37.78 -20.41 4.61
C GLU A 1061 -37.92 -20.23 6.12
N GLY A 1062 -39.09 -19.81 6.56
CA GLY A 1062 -39.45 -19.72 7.97
C GLY A 1062 -40.27 -18.46 8.30
N PRO A 1063 -40.56 -18.23 9.60
CA PRO A 1063 -40.10 -19.03 10.73
C PRO A 1063 -40.67 -20.46 10.76
N ILE A 1064 -39.86 -21.42 11.23
CA ILE A 1064 -40.20 -22.84 11.35
C ILE A 1064 -40.33 -23.19 12.84
N ASP A 1065 -41.29 -24.05 13.19
CA ASP A 1065 -41.43 -24.56 14.56
C ASP A 1065 -40.24 -25.48 14.91
N PRO A 1066 -39.45 -25.19 15.97
CA PRO A 1066 -38.31 -26.01 16.38
C PRO A 1066 -38.65 -27.48 16.64
N SER A 1067 -39.89 -27.81 17.02
CA SER A 1067 -40.35 -29.19 17.26
C SER A 1067 -40.47 -30.02 15.97
N THR A 1068 -40.50 -29.38 14.80
CA THR A 1068 -40.62 -30.04 13.49
C THR A 1068 -39.27 -30.37 12.84
N LEU A 1069 -38.16 -30.10 13.53
CA LEU A 1069 -36.80 -30.35 13.03
C LEU A 1069 -36.45 -31.86 13.02
N PRO A 1070 -36.07 -32.46 11.87
CA PRO A 1070 -35.75 -33.89 11.77
C PRO A 1070 -34.68 -34.36 12.76
N GLU A 1071 -34.77 -35.59 13.25
CA GLU A 1071 -33.74 -36.19 14.13
C GLU A 1071 -32.34 -36.12 13.50
N GLY A 1072 -31.32 -35.74 14.29
CA GLY A 1072 -29.95 -35.61 13.80
C GLY A 1072 -29.66 -34.40 12.90
N ALA A 1073 -30.65 -33.54 12.58
CA ALA A 1073 -30.42 -32.31 11.84
C ALA A 1073 -29.78 -31.23 12.73
N THR A 1074 -28.77 -30.52 12.24
CA THR A 1074 -28.03 -29.50 12.99
C THR A 1074 -28.73 -28.14 12.98
N LEU A 1075 -28.58 -27.36 14.06
CA LEU A 1075 -29.09 -25.99 14.19
C LEU A 1075 -27.93 -25.05 14.44
N THR A 1076 -27.80 -24.00 13.62
CA THR A 1076 -26.68 -23.05 13.67
C THR A 1076 -27.15 -21.68 14.15
N ARG A 1077 -26.49 -21.06 15.13
CA ARG A 1077 -26.80 -19.66 15.50
C ARG A 1077 -26.32 -18.69 14.42
N ARG A 1078 -27.23 -17.88 13.88
CA ARG A 1078 -26.93 -16.72 13.03
C ARG A 1078 -26.82 -15.48 13.92
N PHE A 1079 -25.75 -14.71 13.74
CA PHE A 1079 -25.48 -13.49 14.52
C PHE A 1079 -24.99 -12.36 13.62
N GLY A 1080 -25.13 -11.11 14.08
CA GLY A 1080 -24.78 -9.93 13.30
C GLY A 1080 -23.39 -9.39 13.63
N VAL A 1081 -22.71 -8.85 12.63
CA VAL A 1081 -21.49 -8.03 12.81
C VAL A 1081 -21.68 -6.71 12.07
N VAL A 1082 -21.38 -5.59 12.74
CA VAL A 1082 -21.39 -4.26 12.13
C VAL A 1082 -20.14 -4.09 11.26
N GLN A 1083 -20.34 -3.78 9.98
CA GLN A 1083 -19.27 -3.53 9.00
C GLN A 1083 -19.39 -2.13 8.41
N GLY A 1084 -18.94 -1.15 9.18
CA GLY A 1084 -19.01 0.28 8.83
C GLY A 1084 -20.43 0.83 8.91
N GLU A 1085 -20.59 2.05 8.39
CA GLU A 1085 -21.85 2.78 8.35
C GLU A 1085 -22.30 2.96 6.89
N VAL A 1086 -23.60 2.98 6.68
CA VAL A 1086 -24.26 3.35 5.42
C VAL A 1086 -25.39 4.30 5.80
N ASP A 1087 -25.42 5.47 5.19
CA ASP A 1087 -26.44 6.50 5.40
C ASP A 1087 -26.62 6.91 6.89
N GLY A 1088 -25.51 6.90 7.64
CA GLY A 1088 -25.49 7.21 9.09
C GLY A 1088 -25.96 6.10 10.02
N ALA A 1089 -26.28 4.91 9.50
CA ALA A 1089 -26.67 3.73 10.27
C ALA A 1089 -25.62 2.60 10.18
N PRO A 1090 -25.38 1.84 11.27
CA PRO A 1090 -24.42 0.74 11.26
C PRO A 1090 -24.89 -0.41 10.36
N LYS A 1091 -24.03 -0.83 9.42
CA LYS A 1091 -24.35 -1.88 8.45
C LYS A 1091 -24.15 -3.26 9.03
N VAL A 1092 -25.23 -3.87 9.53
CA VAL A 1092 -25.21 -5.23 10.08
C VAL A 1092 -25.12 -6.28 8.96
N ARG A 1093 -24.22 -7.25 9.11
CA ARG A 1093 -24.09 -8.44 8.25
C ARG A 1093 -24.37 -9.72 9.05
N PRO A 1094 -25.30 -10.60 8.62
CA PRO A 1094 -25.51 -11.89 9.26
C PRO A 1094 -24.36 -12.86 8.95
N ILE A 1095 -23.98 -13.65 9.96
CA ILE A 1095 -22.96 -14.71 9.90
C ILE A 1095 -23.51 -15.97 10.58
N ASP A 1096 -23.36 -17.13 9.94
CA ASP A 1096 -23.81 -18.41 10.47
C ASP A 1096 -22.65 -19.11 11.19
N ASN A 1097 -22.79 -19.37 12.51
CA ASN A 1097 -21.73 -19.98 13.31
C ASN A 1097 -21.64 -21.52 13.13
N TYR A 1098 -21.30 -21.97 11.93
CA TYR A 1098 -21.12 -23.38 11.56
C TYR A 1098 -19.98 -24.10 12.31
N ARG A 1099 -19.28 -23.38 13.20
CA ARG A 1099 -18.32 -23.94 14.16
C ARG A 1099 -18.99 -24.34 15.49
N ALA A 1100 -19.91 -23.53 16.01
CA ALA A 1100 -20.66 -23.85 17.23
C ALA A 1100 -21.55 -25.08 17.04
N SER A 1101 -22.21 -25.19 15.88
CA SER A 1101 -22.99 -26.38 15.47
C SER A 1101 -22.13 -27.59 15.07
N ARG A 1102 -20.79 -27.50 15.17
CA ARG A 1102 -19.79 -28.55 14.88
C ARG A 1102 -19.76 -29.09 13.44
N VAL A 1103 -20.65 -28.66 12.55
CA VAL A 1103 -20.64 -29.00 11.12
C VAL A 1103 -19.25 -28.83 10.49
N ASN A 1104 -18.58 -27.70 10.74
CA ASN A 1104 -17.21 -27.44 10.24
C ASN A 1104 -16.13 -28.42 10.76
N ALA A 1105 -16.40 -29.18 11.83
CA ALA A 1105 -15.54 -30.22 12.37
C ALA A 1105 -15.70 -31.56 11.62
N ALA A 1106 -16.85 -31.79 10.98
CA ALA A 1106 -17.17 -32.98 10.18
C ALA A 1106 -16.75 -32.85 8.70
N VAL A 1107 -16.00 -31.81 8.33
CA VAL A 1107 -15.53 -31.54 6.96
C VAL A 1107 -14.09 -31.99 6.75
N THR A 1108 -13.86 -32.85 5.75
CA THR A 1108 -12.54 -33.21 5.22
C THR A 1108 -12.24 -32.42 3.95
N GLN A 1109 -11.07 -31.78 3.87
CA GLN A 1109 -10.63 -30.95 2.75
C GLN A 1109 -9.35 -31.53 2.14
N SER A 1110 -9.36 -31.91 0.86
CA SER A 1110 -8.17 -32.44 0.16
C SER A 1110 -7.23 -31.37 -0.40
N GLU A 1111 -7.73 -30.15 -0.64
CA GLU A 1111 -7.01 -29.10 -1.36
C GLU A 1111 -6.99 -27.77 -0.59
N GLN A 1112 -5.86 -27.06 -0.62
CA GLN A 1112 -5.76 -25.71 -0.07
C GLN A 1112 -6.20 -24.69 -1.11
N VAL A 1113 -7.39 -24.13 -0.88
CA VAL A 1113 -7.90 -22.99 -1.62
C VAL A 1113 -7.10 -21.72 -1.27
N THR A 1114 -6.72 -20.96 -2.29
CA THR A 1114 -6.07 -19.64 -2.17
C THR A 1114 -7.02 -18.54 -2.63
N VAL A 1115 -7.11 -17.44 -1.87
CA VAL A 1115 -7.91 -16.27 -2.26
C VAL A 1115 -6.99 -15.24 -2.91
N HIS A 1116 -7.24 -14.90 -4.17
CA HIS A 1116 -6.50 -13.85 -4.87
C HIS A 1116 -7.15 -12.49 -4.63
N THR A 1117 -6.34 -11.52 -4.19
CA THR A 1117 -6.76 -10.13 -3.99
C THR A 1117 -6.67 -9.31 -5.29
N LEU A 1118 -7.22 -8.10 -5.30
CA LEU A 1118 -7.27 -7.25 -6.51
C LEU A 1118 -5.88 -6.88 -7.04
N ASP A 1119 -4.90 -6.72 -6.17
CA ASP A 1119 -3.50 -6.49 -6.47
C ASP A 1119 -2.81 -7.70 -7.12
N VAL A 1120 -3.13 -8.93 -6.68
CA VAL A 1120 -2.69 -10.17 -7.34
C VAL A 1120 -3.23 -10.21 -8.77
N VAL A 1121 -4.53 -9.94 -8.98
CA VAL A 1121 -5.17 -9.93 -10.29
C VAL A 1121 -4.59 -8.84 -11.20
N ALA A 1122 -4.48 -7.60 -10.71
CA ALA A 1122 -3.91 -6.48 -11.47
C ALA A 1122 -2.44 -6.74 -11.86
N GLY A 1123 -1.67 -7.35 -10.96
CA GLY A 1123 -0.30 -7.75 -11.24
C GLY A 1123 -0.18 -8.89 -12.26
N MET A 1124 -1.09 -9.87 -12.25
CA MET A 1124 -1.17 -10.91 -13.29
C MET A 1124 -1.43 -10.32 -14.67
N ILE A 1125 -2.43 -9.44 -14.78
CA ILE A 1125 -2.77 -8.72 -16.02
C ILE A 1125 -1.57 -7.91 -16.52
N SER A 1126 -0.90 -7.17 -15.64
CA SER A 1126 0.30 -6.40 -15.98
C SER A 1126 1.45 -7.28 -16.49
N SER A 1127 1.71 -8.41 -15.82
CA SER A 1127 2.75 -9.38 -16.20
C SER A 1127 2.47 -10.04 -17.57
N TRP A 1128 1.21 -10.39 -17.84
CA TRP A 1128 0.79 -10.94 -19.12
C TRP A 1128 0.93 -9.93 -20.26
N LEU A 1129 0.43 -8.70 -20.09
CA LEU A 1129 0.57 -7.62 -21.08
C LEU A 1129 2.05 -7.31 -21.37
N ALA A 1130 2.90 -7.31 -20.35
CA ALA A 1130 4.35 -7.13 -20.51
C ALA A 1130 4.99 -8.27 -21.32
N ARG A 1131 4.62 -9.53 -21.08
CA ARG A 1131 5.10 -10.68 -21.87
C ARG A 1131 4.56 -10.68 -23.30
N ALA A 1132 3.27 -10.44 -23.51
CA ALA A 1132 2.67 -10.35 -24.83
C ALA A 1132 3.40 -9.31 -25.71
N LYS A 1133 3.69 -8.13 -25.13
CA LYS A 1133 4.51 -7.09 -25.77
C LYS A 1133 5.96 -7.53 -26.03
N ALA A 1134 6.61 -8.19 -25.07
CA ALA A 1134 7.99 -8.65 -25.23
C ALA A 1134 8.16 -9.72 -26.32
N HIS A 1135 7.24 -10.68 -26.39
CA HIS A 1135 7.22 -11.73 -27.41
C HIS A 1135 6.56 -11.31 -28.73
N ARG A 1136 6.06 -10.06 -28.83
CA ARG A 1136 5.30 -9.52 -29.97
C ARG A 1136 4.05 -10.33 -30.34
N VAL A 1137 3.49 -11.08 -29.38
CA VAL A 1137 2.27 -11.87 -29.57
C VAL A 1137 1.06 -10.99 -29.27
N ARG A 1138 0.12 -10.88 -30.22
CA ARG A 1138 -1.22 -10.35 -29.94
C ARG A 1138 -2.01 -11.42 -29.21
N SER A 1139 -1.99 -11.36 -27.88
CA SER A 1139 -2.81 -12.22 -27.02
C SER A 1139 -4.13 -11.50 -26.72
N ALA A 1140 -5.27 -12.13 -27.04
CA ALA A 1140 -6.59 -11.60 -26.69
C ALA A 1140 -6.82 -11.78 -25.18
N MET A 1141 -7.19 -10.70 -24.48
CA MET A 1141 -7.46 -10.77 -23.05
C MET A 1141 -8.90 -11.22 -22.79
N ASN A 1142 -9.05 -12.50 -22.47
CA ASN A 1142 -10.31 -13.13 -22.12
C ASN A 1142 -10.53 -13.06 -20.59
N ALA A 1143 -11.25 -12.04 -20.12
CA ALA A 1143 -11.55 -11.81 -18.70
C ALA A 1143 -13.05 -11.86 -18.35
N LYS A 1144 -13.46 -12.80 -17.48
CA LYS A 1144 -14.87 -13.02 -17.08
C LYS A 1144 -15.15 -12.34 -15.73
N THR A 1145 -16.20 -11.50 -15.64
CA THR A 1145 -16.64 -10.92 -14.36
C THR A 1145 -17.91 -11.58 -13.82
N TRP A 1146 -17.90 -11.91 -12.53
CA TRP A 1146 -19.06 -12.45 -11.81
C TRP A 1146 -19.70 -11.41 -10.89
N ASP A 1147 -21.02 -11.44 -10.76
CA ASP A 1147 -21.68 -10.62 -9.75
C ASP A 1147 -21.56 -11.27 -8.37
N LEU A 1148 -20.71 -10.71 -7.52
CA LEU A 1148 -20.53 -11.17 -6.14
C LEU A 1148 -21.56 -10.55 -5.16
N LYS A 1149 -22.56 -9.78 -5.63
CA LYS A 1149 -23.57 -9.10 -4.78
C LYS A 1149 -24.31 -10.05 -3.83
N ALA A 1150 -24.49 -11.33 -4.23
CA ALA A 1150 -25.09 -12.38 -3.42
C ALA A 1150 -24.17 -13.61 -3.18
N ALA A 1151 -22.92 -13.58 -3.65
CA ALA A 1151 -21.88 -14.61 -3.49
C ALA A 1151 -22.40 -16.05 -3.23
N TYR A 1152 -22.19 -16.59 -2.02
CA TYR A 1152 -22.57 -17.95 -1.60
C TYR A 1152 -24.05 -18.28 -1.80
N LYS A 1153 -24.94 -17.28 -1.71
CA LYS A 1153 -26.40 -17.46 -1.88
C LYS A 1153 -26.80 -17.74 -3.33
N GLN A 1154 -25.85 -17.72 -4.27
CA GLN A 1154 -26.03 -18.12 -5.67
C GLN A 1154 -25.68 -19.59 -5.93
N LEU A 1155 -25.39 -20.38 -4.88
CA LEU A 1155 -25.03 -21.79 -4.98
C LEU A 1155 -26.02 -22.64 -4.16
N PRO A 1156 -26.60 -23.70 -4.73
CA PRO A 1156 -27.56 -24.55 -4.03
C PRO A 1156 -26.88 -25.42 -2.97
N LEU A 1157 -27.60 -25.68 -1.89
CA LEU A 1157 -27.32 -26.81 -1.00
C LEU A 1157 -27.79 -28.11 -1.66
N SER A 1158 -27.12 -29.22 -1.36
CA SER A 1158 -27.62 -30.56 -1.68
C SER A 1158 -28.93 -30.84 -0.95
N ASP A 1159 -29.77 -31.75 -1.46
CA ASP A 1159 -31.00 -32.17 -0.76
C ASP A 1159 -30.69 -32.75 0.64
N THR A 1160 -29.56 -33.44 0.78
CA THR A 1160 -29.03 -33.98 2.04
C THR A 1160 -28.69 -32.86 3.04
N ALA A 1161 -27.91 -31.86 2.63
CA ALA A 1161 -27.56 -30.74 3.51
C ALA A 1161 -28.76 -29.79 3.72
N PHE A 1162 -29.67 -29.67 2.76
CA PHE A 1162 -30.93 -28.96 2.93
C PHE A 1162 -31.82 -29.66 3.98
N ALA A 1163 -31.96 -30.98 3.93
CA ALA A 1163 -32.74 -31.74 4.89
C ALA A 1163 -32.13 -31.77 6.31
N ARG A 1164 -30.79 -31.62 6.45
CA ARG A 1164 -30.09 -31.88 7.72
C ARG A 1164 -29.24 -30.75 8.30
N ASP A 1165 -28.72 -29.81 7.51
CA ASP A 1165 -27.70 -28.84 7.97
C ASP A 1165 -28.00 -27.37 7.57
N ALA A 1166 -29.15 -27.13 6.95
CA ALA A 1166 -29.60 -25.81 6.50
C ALA A 1166 -30.28 -24.95 7.59
N TYR A 1167 -30.55 -25.51 8.77
CA TYR A 1167 -31.32 -24.83 9.81
C TYR A 1167 -30.44 -23.86 10.61
N PHE A 1168 -30.94 -22.65 10.79
CA PHE A 1168 -30.30 -21.63 11.61
C PHE A 1168 -31.31 -20.90 12.49
N VAL A 1169 -30.84 -20.32 13.59
CA VAL A 1169 -31.66 -19.60 14.57
C VAL A 1169 -31.13 -18.20 14.80
N ILE A 1170 -32.05 -17.23 14.85
CA ILE A 1170 -31.81 -15.84 15.24
C ILE A 1170 -32.60 -15.52 16.52
N TYR A 1171 -32.24 -14.44 17.21
CA TYR A 1171 -33.13 -13.82 18.17
C TYR A 1171 -34.07 -12.86 17.41
N ASP A 1172 -35.38 -13.00 17.59
CA ASP A 1172 -36.35 -12.04 17.05
C ASP A 1172 -36.66 -10.97 18.11
N PRO A 1173 -36.22 -9.70 17.93
CA PRO A 1173 -36.53 -8.61 18.86
C PRO A 1173 -38.02 -8.27 18.93
N ARG A 1174 -38.85 -8.69 17.96
CA ARG A 1174 -40.30 -8.40 17.94
C ARG A 1174 -41.07 -9.39 18.81
N SER A 1175 -40.80 -10.68 18.67
CA SER A 1175 -41.40 -11.72 19.52
C SER A 1175 -40.64 -11.96 20.84
N GLN A 1176 -39.46 -11.35 21.02
CA GLN A 1176 -38.54 -11.53 22.15
C GLN A 1176 -38.15 -13.01 22.38
N LYS A 1177 -38.06 -13.81 21.30
CA LYS A 1177 -37.85 -15.27 21.35
C LYS A 1177 -36.89 -15.73 20.23
N PRO A 1178 -36.27 -16.91 20.35
CA PRO A 1178 -35.54 -17.54 19.25
C PRO A 1178 -36.50 -17.89 18.09
N ALA A 1179 -36.12 -17.52 16.88
CA ALA A 1179 -36.85 -17.85 15.65
C ALA A 1179 -35.95 -18.70 14.73
N VAL A 1180 -36.43 -19.87 14.32
CA VAL A 1180 -35.70 -20.83 13.47
C VAL A 1180 -36.09 -20.62 12.00
N PHE A 1181 -35.10 -20.67 11.13
CA PHE A 1181 -35.21 -20.53 9.68
C PHE A 1181 -34.37 -21.61 8.99
N LYS A 1182 -34.58 -21.80 7.69
CA LYS A 1182 -33.88 -22.79 6.87
C LYS A 1182 -33.45 -22.16 5.55
N GLN A 1183 -32.19 -22.32 5.14
CA GLN A 1183 -31.71 -21.74 3.86
C GLN A 1183 -31.62 -22.78 2.74
N ARG A 1184 -31.96 -22.38 1.51
CA ARG A 1184 -31.85 -23.21 0.29
C ARG A 1184 -30.49 -23.10 -0.40
N ALA A 1185 -29.71 -22.05 -0.07
CA ALA A 1185 -28.41 -21.76 -0.67
C ALA A 1185 -27.28 -21.76 0.37
N LEU A 1186 -26.03 -21.82 -0.11
CA LEU A 1186 -24.86 -22.03 0.75
C LEU A 1186 -24.70 -20.94 1.84
N PRO A 1187 -24.46 -21.32 3.11
CA PRO A 1187 -24.30 -20.42 4.24
C PRO A 1187 -23.02 -19.60 4.21
N PHE A 1188 -23.04 -18.42 4.84
CA PHE A 1188 -21.82 -17.67 5.14
C PHE A 1188 -21.26 -18.06 6.52
N GLY A 1189 -20.19 -18.87 6.53
CA GLY A 1189 -19.53 -19.36 7.74
C GLY A 1189 -19.12 -20.85 7.70
N SER A 1190 -19.60 -21.61 6.71
CA SER A 1190 -19.14 -22.98 6.47
C SER A 1190 -17.86 -23.03 5.62
N ARG A 1191 -16.96 -23.96 5.94
CA ARG A 1191 -15.76 -24.31 5.16
C ARG A 1191 -16.11 -24.86 3.78
N ALA A 1192 -17.23 -25.59 3.67
CA ALA A 1192 -17.73 -26.11 2.41
C ALA A 1192 -18.11 -24.95 1.47
N SER A 1193 -18.87 -23.96 1.97
CA SER A 1193 -19.28 -22.78 1.20
C SER A 1193 -18.11 -22.00 0.61
N VAL A 1194 -17.05 -21.79 1.40
CA VAL A 1194 -15.82 -21.11 0.95
C VAL A 1194 -15.17 -21.88 -0.20
N THR A 1195 -15.10 -23.21 -0.09
CA THR A 1195 -14.49 -24.07 -1.12
C THR A 1195 -15.33 -24.09 -2.40
N ALA A 1196 -16.65 -24.29 -2.30
CA ALA A 1196 -17.56 -24.32 -3.44
C ALA A 1196 -17.62 -22.98 -4.20
N GLN A 1197 -17.73 -21.86 -3.47
CA GLN A 1197 -17.73 -20.53 -4.08
C GLN A 1197 -16.42 -20.22 -4.80
N LEU A 1198 -15.28 -20.66 -4.26
CA LEU A 1198 -13.98 -20.43 -4.86
C LEU A 1198 -13.70 -21.39 -6.02
N ARG A 1199 -14.18 -22.65 -6.01
CA ARG A 1199 -14.17 -23.53 -7.20
C ARG A 1199 -14.88 -22.84 -8.38
N ARG A 1200 -16.09 -22.32 -8.15
CA ARG A 1200 -16.85 -21.55 -9.15
C ARG A 1200 -16.17 -20.25 -9.62
N SER A 1201 -15.47 -19.53 -8.75
CA SER A 1201 -14.88 -18.23 -9.11
C SER A 1201 -13.43 -18.29 -9.60
N SER A 1202 -12.72 -19.41 -9.42
CA SER A 1202 -11.29 -19.51 -9.73
C SER A 1202 -10.98 -19.94 -11.15
N ASP A 1203 -11.79 -20.83 -11.75
CA ASP A 1203 -11.61 -21.20 -13.16
C ASP A 1203 -11.93 -20.02 -14.10
N ALA A 1204 -12.95 -19.24 -13.71
CA ALA A 1204 -13.24 -17.94 -14.31
C ALA A 1204 -12.23 -16.83 -13.99
N GLN A 1205 -11.10 -17.17 -13.37
CA GLN A 1205 -9.88 -16.44 -13.66
C GLN A 1205 -9.42 -16.85 -15.07
N TRP A 1206 -8.38 -17.65 -15.30
CA TRP A 1206 -7.78 -17.71 -16.65
C TRP A 1206 -7.80 -19.10 -17.33
N PRO A 1207 -8.58 -19.29 -18.41
CA PRO A 1207 -8.34 -20.35 -19.41
C PRO A 1207 -7.13 -20.04 -20.31
N SER A 1208 -6.68 -18.78 -20.36
CA SER A 1208 -5.60 -18.31 -21.22
C SER A 1208 -4.20 -18.68 -20.68
N GLY A 1209 -3.88 -19.98 -20.73
CA GLY A 1209 -2.68 -20.56 -20.14
C GLY A 1209 -2.25 -21.92 -20.72
N ARG A 1210 -2.42 -22.14 -22.03
CA ARG A 1210 -1.68 -23.16 -22.80
C ARG A 1210 -0.83 -22.47 -23.87
#